data_AF-A0ABD5RB51-F1
#
_entry.id   AF-A0ABD5RB51-F1
#
_cell.length_a   1.000
_cell.length_b   1.000
_cell.length_c   1.000
_cell.angle_alpha   90.00
_cell.angle_beta   90.00
_cell.angle_gamma   90.00
#
_symmetry.space_group_name_H-M   'P 1'
#
loop_
_entity.id
_entity.type
_entity.pdbx_description
1 polymer ?
#
loop_
_entity_poly.entity_id
_entity_poly.type
_entity_poly.pdbx_seq_one_letter_code
_entity_poly.pdbx_strand_id
1 'polypeptide(L)'
;MSRTLDPQWTSQSETMRVLDPLGAESTESTLQSRMFHPILSMAVTQRLRYLSFWCWVTANLDGDAPTDRALYEKVVLLGSDPHACPEEGTSTNGTLNPPDELSEALADDSIDEVPIDAETVSIGSEDTARFDSYYSGVFYNLLLLENDQTVTPLGQALADAYDAAVTFEFESVQAAVEAETLSRSLIERVCNSGCFCQISSQEREILRNAYWYLVSPTVEYDSLQFDQESGPEQLHLREFLLTDSKQLETASIEAELLGVSAADVEMGSENLEQFFEEGRHQFVRSSLTLLLATGDWADRRPTASPSFEHLTDAREVWRFLIHAEYASYGIQALFLAVQGVIRELEPIFPSDVLSSLFDHDEFDSVAGRALEGINLAIDPGADRSTLNDVRDAVYFGEAPTGNFESTLPDGPSLTDMSWADVTSRLVAADTETSEESCFSLTGHSERAYKHQLQSVLADASTVAEYRKVAALAAVLLARVSTRYEEYFVTDPLEPFLAWFKTAHDHPGPQTCWDVANDCEMLPSLATNRADWEGSPFAYTTAAFAKRWTLTEYFERLFEKIGDSNGRSPQLLHLNTDGTLTFDYQVNDGDLYNRGLPNAPTIKWHRIGDIGYELDLLETNRLDSLSLTESGRAFIGSFMEASR
;
A
#
# COMPACT_ATOMS: atom_id res chain seq x y z
N MET A 1 18.58 -27.89 32.09
CA MET A 1 18.56 -27.95 30.61
C MET A 1 19.09 -26.61 30.11
N SER A 2 20.26 -26.63 29.48
CA SER A 2 20.91 -25.44 28.92
C SER A 2 20.20 -25.07 27.63
N ARG A 3 19.51 -23.92 27.58
CA ARG A 3 19.02 -23.35 26.33
C ARG A 3 20.22 -22.70 25.63
N THR A 4 20.76 -23.36 24.61
CA THR A 4 21.71 -22.77 23.67
C THR A 4 20.94 -21.79 22.79
N LEU A 5 21.27 -20.50 22.90
CA LEU A 5 20.85 -19.40 22.01
C LEU A 5 21.66 -19.44 20.70
N ASP A 6 21.85 -20.63 20.12
CA ASP A 6 22.54 -20.74 18.83
C ASP A 6 21.49 -20.57 17.71
N PRO A 7 21.66 -19.62 16.78
CA PRO A 7 20.77 -19.47 15.64
C PRO A 7 20.78 -20.76 14.80
N GLN A 8 19.59 -21.30 14.49
CA GLN A 8 19.46 -22.44 13.60
C GLN A 8 19.38 -21.96 12.15
N TRP A 9 20.41 -22.31 11.38
CA TRP A 9 20.48 -22.06 9.95
C TRP A 9 19.72 -23.16 9.20
N THR A 10 18.64 -22.81 8.50
CA THR A 10 17.84 -23.76 7.70
C THR A 10 18.26 -23.71 6.24
N SER A 11 18.28 -24.87 5.57
CA SER A 11 18.71 -24.98 4.16
C SER A 11 17.68 -24.48 3.13
N GLN A 12 16.44 -24.26 3.54
CA GLN A 12 15.36 -23.68 2.72
C GLN A 12 14.42 -22.85 3.60
N SER A 13 14.00 -21.70 3.08
CA SER A 13 12.90 -20.90 3.61
C SER A 13 11.59 -21.52 3.13
N GLU A 14 10.80 -22.14 4.01
CA GLU A 14 9.35 -22.24 3.75
C GLU A 14 8.83 -20.80 3.76
N THR A 15 8.54 -20.25 2.57
CA THR A 15 7.83 -18.98 2.31
C THR A 15 7.96 -17.96 3.45
N MET A 16 9.13 -17.32 3.58
CA MET A 16 9.32 -16.24 4.53
C MET A 16 8.80 -14.92 3.95
N ARG A 17 7.80 -14.35 4.63
CA ARG A 17 7.36 -12.96 4.44
C ARG A 17 8.40 -12.03 5.06
N VAL A 18 9.13 -11.27 4.24
CA VAL A 18 10.07 -10.26 4.75
C VAL A 18 9.27 -8.99 5.06
N LEU A 19 8.83 -8.87 6.31
CA LEU A 19 8.24 -7.63 6.82
C LEU A 19 9.31 -6.54 6.86
N ASP A 20 8.94 -5.31 6.47
CA ASP A 20 9.78 -4.11 6.50
C ASP A 20 10.67 -4.07 7.76
N PRO A 21 11.95 -4.42 7.63
CA PRO A 21 12.80 -4.65 8.79
C PRO A 21 13.33 -3.35 9.38
N LEU A 22 13.04 -2.21 8.75
CA LEU A 22 13.37 -0.87 9.24
C LEU A 22 12.15 -0.15 9.80
N GLY A 23 10.93 -0.53 9.37
CA GLY A 23 9.70 0.21 9.68
C GLY A 23 9.57 1.52 8.93
N ALA A 24 10.36 1.73 7.87
CA ALA A 24 10.29 2.93 7.05
C ALA A 24 8.90 3.09 6.39
N GLU A 25 8.25 1.99 6.04
CA GLU A 25 6.93 1.95 5.38
C GLU A 25 5.76 1.99 6.36
N SER A 26 6.02 1.99 7.68
CA SER A 26 4.98 2.01 8.73
C SER A 26 4.12 3.27 8.63
N THR A 27 4.76 4.43 8.47
CA THR A 27 4.09 5.72 8.31
C THR A 27 3.23 5.71 7.03
N GLU A 28 3.76 5.23 5.89
CA GLU A 28 3.00 5.15 4.64
C GLU A 28 1.77 4.25 4.76
N SER A 29 1.95 3.08 5.37
CA SER A 29 0.88 2.10 5.58
C SER A 29 -0.21 2.68 6.46
N THR A 30 0.17 3.37 7.53
CA THR A 30 -0.76 4.06 8.45
C THR A 30 -1.59 5.11 7.72
N LEU A 31 -0.92 6.01 7.00
CA LEU A 31 -1.58 7.08 6.24
C LEU A 31 -2.52 6.51 5.17
N GLN A 32 -2.09 5.45 4.46
CA GLN A 32 -2.92 4.78 3.46
C GLN A 32 -4.10 4.01 4.05
N SER A 33 -3.93 3.36 5.19
CA SER A 33 -5.03 2.67 5.88
C SER A 33 -6.09 3.66 6.36
N ARG A 34 -5.71 4.89 6.71
CA ARG A 34 -6.68 5.95 7.00
C ARG A 34 -7.36 6.50 5.73
N MET A 35 -6.61 6.67 4.64
CA MET A 35 -7.15 7.16 3.36
C MET A 35 -7.96 6.13 2.57
N PHE A 36 -7.75 4.83 2.82
CA PHE A 36 -8.41 3.74 2.12
C PHE A 36 -8.83 2.64 3.08
N HIS A 37 -9.43 3.03 4.20
CA HIS A 37 -9.85 2.11 5.25
C HIS A 37 -10.55 0.81 4.76
N PRO A 38 -11.49 0.84 3.78
CA PRO A 38 -12.12 -0.39 3.30
C PRO A 38 -11.30 -1.20 2.28
N ILE A 39 -10.17 -0.68 1.79
CA ILE A 39 -9.35 -1.31 0.76
C ILE A 39 -8.16 -2.00 1.42
N LEU A 40 -8.32 -3.29 1.68
CA LEU A 40 -7.29 -4.10 2.31
C LEU A 40 -6.24 -4.58 1.29
N SER A 41 -4.99 -4.64 1.73
CA SER A 41 -3.84 -5.09 0.92
C SER A 41 -3.70 -6.63 0.82
N MET A 42 -4.63 -7.39 1.42
CA MET A 42 -4.53 -8.86 1.57
C MET A 42 -5.71 -9.67 1.00
N ALA A 43 -6.77 -9.04 0.49
CA ALA A 43 -7.98 -9.72 0.05
C ALA A 43 -7.72 -10.70 -1.13
N VAL A 44 -7.95 -12.00 -0.93
CA VAL A 44 -7.62 -13.09 -1.89
C VAL A 44 -8.64 -13.24 -3.06
N THR A 45 -9.73 -12.47 -3.12
CA THR A 45 -10.81 -12.57 -4.11
C THR A 45 -11.09 -11.15 -4.55
N GLN A 46 -11.22 -10.96 -5.85
CA GLN A 46 -11.21 -9.63 -6.47
C GLN A 46 -12.60 -9.21 -6.98
N ARG A 47 -13.61 -10.08 -6.84
CA ARG A 47 -14.96 -9.84 -7.35
C ARG A 47 -15.85 -9.24 -6.26
N LEU A 48 -16.37 -8.04 -6.49
CA LEU A 48 -17.21 -7.31 -5.54
C LEU A 48 -18.51 -8.04 -5.22
N ARG A 49 -19.03 -8.85 -6.15
CA ARG A 49 -20.23 -9.66 -5.91
C ARG A 49 -20.07 -10.69 -4.79
N TYR A 50 -18.83 -11.03 -4.43
CA TYR A 50 -18.54 -11.83 -3.24
C TYR A 50 -19.10 -11.16 -1.97
N LEU A 51 -19.03 -9.83 -1.88
CA LEU A 51 -19.63 -9.07 -0.78
C LEU A 51 -21.14 -9.24 -0.74
N SER A 52 -21.78 -9.18 -1.92
CA SER A 52 -23.22 -9.36 -2.04
C SER A 52 -23.68 -10.75 -1.62
N PHE A 53 -22.97 -11.79 -2.08
CA PHE A 53 -23.24 -13.18 -1.69
C PHE A 53 -23.16 -13.38 -0.18
N TRP A 54 -22.12 -12.87 0.48
CA TRP A 54 -21.95 -13.08 1.92
C TRP A 54 -22.89 -12.24 2.78
N CYS A 55 -23.25 -11.02 2.37
CA CYS A 55 -24.35 -10.31 3.02
C CYS A 55 -25.66 -11.12 2.94
N TRP A 56 -25.95 -11.74 1.79
CA TRP A 56 -27.11 -12.60 1.61
C TRP A 56 -27.05 -13.87 2.46
N VAL A 57 -25.90 -14.54 2.53
CA VAL A 57 -25.71 -15.70 3.39
C VAL A 57 -25.89 -15.30 4.87
N THR A 58 -25.18 -14.30 5.35
CA THR A 58 -25.26 -13.86 6.76
C THR A 58 -26.67 -13.36 7.12
N ALA A 59 -27.40 -12.70 6.21
CA ALA A 59 -28.76 -12.24 6.47
C ALA A 59 -29.78 -13.38 6.66
N ASN A 60 -29.50 -14.55 6.09
CA ASN A 60 -30.38 -15.72 6.16
C ASN A 60 -29.89 -16.78 7.17
N LEU A 61 -28.68 -16.64 7.72
CA LEU A 61 -28.11 -17.57 8.70
C LEU A 61 -28.28 -17.06 10.14
N ASP A 62 -28.94 -17.85 10.99
CA ASP A 62 -29.02 -17.62 12.43
C ASP A 62 -27.78 -18.19 13.17
N GLY A 63 -26.58 -17.68 12.85
CA GLY A 63 -25.37 -17.92 13.67
C GLY A 63 -24.73 -19.33 13.58
N ASP A 64 -24.60 -19.90 12.38
CA ASP A 64 -23.91 -21.18 12.15
C ASP A 64 -22.37 -21.12 12.34
N ALA A 65 -21.75 -22.29 12.47
CA ALA A 65 -20.30 -22.43 12.74
C ALA A 65 -19.44 -22.13 11.49
N PRO A 66 -18.16 -21.70 11.65
CA PRO A 66 -17.25 -21.40 10.53
C PRO A 66 -17.06 -22.53 9.50
N THR A 67 -17.24 -23.79 9.92
CA THR A 67 -17.19 -24.96 9.02
C THR A 67 -18.34 -24.96 8.01
N ASP A 68 -19.52 -24.48 8.40
CA ASP A 68 -20.69 -24.44 7.53
C ASP A 68 -20.54 -23.31 6.50
N ARG A 69 -19.95 -22.17 6.92
CA ARG A 69 -19.58 -21.06 6.03
C ARG A 69 -18.66 -21.51 4.89
N ALA A 70 -17.69 -22.39 5.16
CA ALA A 70 -16.82 -22.92 4.11
C ALA A 70 -17.62 -23.67 3.01
N LEU A 71 -18.65 -24.42 3.38
CA LEU A 71 -19.52 -25.12 2.45
C LEU A 71 -20.34 -24.15 1.58
N TYR A 72 -20.89 -23.08 2.16
CA TYR A 72 -21.56 -22.02 1.39
C TYR A 72 -20.62 -21.41 0.33
N GLU A 73 -19.36 -21.15 0.69
CA GLU A 73 -18.37 -20.63 -0.25
C GLU A 73 -18.05 -21.62 -1.39
N LYS A 74 -17.94 -22.93 -1.07
CA LYS A 74 -17.75 -23.98 -2.08
C LYS A 74 -18.87 -23.98 -3.11
N VAL A 75 -20.14 -23.82 -2.70
CA VAL A 75 -21.29 -23.79 -3.61
C VAL A 75 -21.16 -22.69 -4.67
N VAL A 76 -20.81 -21.46 -4.26
CA VAL A 76 -20.73 -20.33 -5.20
C VAL A 76 -19.47 -20.37 -6.06
N LEU A 77 -18.33 -20.88 -5.54
CA LEU A 77 -17.11 -21.10 -6.32
C LEU A 77 -17.34 -22.16 -7.40
N LEU A 78 -17.93 -23.30 -7.04
CA LEU A 78 -18.34 -24.38 -7.95
C LEU A 78 -19.30 -23.91 -9.02
N GLY A 79 -20.35 -23.19 -8.61
CA GLY A 79 -21.36 -22.71 -9.52
C GLY A 79 -20.85 -21.63 -10.47
N SER A 80 -19.81 -20.89 -10.10
CA SER A 80 -19.22 -19.84 -10.94
C SER A 80 -18.22 -20.36 -11.96
N ASP A 81 -17.57 -21.50 -11.71
CA ASP A 81 -16.50 -22.05 -12.55
C ASP A 81 -16.92 -22.33 -14.02
N PRO A 82 -18.09 -22.94 -14.29
CA PRO A 82 -18.51 -23.20 -15.67
C PRO A 82 -18.81 -21.94 -16.49
N HIS A 83 -18.93 -20.78 -15.84
CA HIS A 83 -19.20 -19.52 -16.53
C HIS A 83 -17.89 -18.96 -17.09
N ALA A 84 -17.83 -18.77 -18.42
CA ALA A 84 -16.68 -18.20 -19.12
C ALA A 84 -16.52 -16.70 -18.78
N CYS A 85 -16.03 -16.41 -17.58
CA CYS A 85 -15.81 -15.07 -17.08
C CYS A 85 -14.72 -14.36 -17.90
N PRO A 86 -14.85 -13.04 -18.14
CA PRO A 86 -13.75 -12.28 -18.73
C PRO A 86 -12.53 -12.35 -17.81
N GLU A 87 -11.36 -12.64 -18.39
CA GLU A 87 -10.08 -12.63 -17.67
C GLU A 87 -9.62 -11.20 -17.31
N GLU A 88 -10.08 -10.20 -18.09
CA GLU A 88 -9.87 -8.78 -17.82
C GLU A 88 -10.55 -8.38 -16.49
N GLY A 89 -9.82 -7.74 -15.58
CA GLY A 89 -10.32 -7.48 -14.22
C GLY A 89 -9.80 -8.42 -13.13
N THR A 90 -9.21 -9.57 -13.48
CA THR A 90 -9.01 -10.69 -12.53
C THR A 90 -7.67 -11.41 -12.62
N SER A 91 -6.77 -10.94 -13.48
CA SER A 91 -5.52 -11.64 -13.72
C SER A 91 -4.55 -11.41 -12.54
N THR A 92 -4.58 -12.31 -11.55
CA THR A 92 -3.52 -13.31 -11.24
C THR A 92 -3.33 -13.65 -9.76
N ASN A 93 -3.94 -12.96 -8.80
CA ASN A 93 -3.69 -13.24 -7.38
C ASN A 93 -4.96 -13.46 -6.53
N GLY A 94 -6.05 -13.90 -7.16
CA GLY A 94 -7.22 -14.30 -6.43
C GLY A 94 -7.91 -15.53 -6.99
N THR A 95 -7.98 -16.54 -6.14
CA THR A 95 -8.38 -17.93 -6.40
C THR A 95 -9.86 -18.04 -6.78
N LEU A 96 -10.20 -17.63 -8.00
CA LEU A 96 -11.41 -18.10 -8.69
C LEU A 96 -11.21 -19.49 -9.29
N ASN A 97 -9.99 -20.02 -9.28
CA ASN A 97 -9.74 -21.38 -9.69
C ASN A 97 -10.32 -22.31 -8.62
N PRO A 98 -11.36 -23.09 -8.95
CA PRO A 98 -11.67 -24.28 -8.17
C PRO A 98 -10.42 -25.14 -7.96
N PRO A 99 -10.32 -25.91 -6.86
CA PRO A 99 -9.30 -26.96 -6.75
C PRO A 99 -9.28 -27.84 -8.01
N ASP A 100 -8.12 -28.32 -8.45
CA ASP A 100 -8.01 -29.16 -9.66
C ASP A 100 -8.95 -30.38 -9.58
N GLU A 101 -9.07 -30.98 -8.40
CA GLU A 101 -9.95 -32.09 -8.05
C GLU A 101 -11.44 -31.77 -8.30
N LEU A 102 -11.81 -30.50 -8.15
CA LEU A 102 -13.16 -29.99 -8.31
C LEU A 102 -13.51 -29.69 -9.78
N SER A 103 -12.54 -29.18 -10.54
CA SER A 103 -12.65 -29.00 -11.99
C SER A 103 -12.86 -30.35 -12.71
N GLU A 104 -12.17 -31.39 -12.24
CA GLU A 104 -12.30 -32.76 -12.77
C GLU A 104 -13.70 -33.35 -12.50
N ALA A 105 -14.29 -33.10 -11.33
CA ALA A 105 -15.64 -33.56 -10.99
C ALA A 105 -16.74 -32.87 -11.81
N LEU A 106 -16.59 -31.57 -12.09
CA LEU A 106 -17.52 -30.82 -12.95
C LEU A 106 -17.50 -31.30 -14.41
N ALA A 107 -16.33 -31.77 -14.89
CA ALA A 107 -16.14 -32.27 -16.24
C ALA A 107 -16.81 -33.63 -16.53
N ASP A 108 -17.24 -34.38 -15.50
CA ASP A 108 -17.90 -35.68 -15.67
C ASP A 108 -19.43 -35.55 -15.72
N ASP A 109 -19.97 -35.41 -16.94
CA ASP A 109 -21.42 -35.31 -17.24
C ASP A 109 -22.27 -36.49 -16.72
N SER A 110 -21.66 -37.56 -16.19
CA SER A 110 -22.40 -38.68 -15.60
C SER A 110 -22.73 -38.53 -14.11
N ILE A 111 -22.20 -37.49 -13.45
CA ILE A 111 -22.41 -37.20 -12.03
C ILE A 111 -23.52 -36.16 -11.86
N ASP A 112 -24.69 -36.54 -11.35
CA ASP A 112 -25.82 -35.61 -11.13
C ASP A 112 -25.64 -34.72 -9.87
N GLU A 113 -24.88 -35.21 -8.89
CA GLU A 113 -24.62 -34.57 -7.59
C GLU A 113 -23.11 -34.56 -7.31
N VAL A 114 -22.54 -33.37 -7.09
CA VAL A 114 -21.13 -33.16 -6.81
C VAL A 114 -20.91 -33.02 -5.30
N PRO A 115 -20.11 -33.88 -4.65
CA PRO A 115 -19.80 -33.74 -3.22
C PRO A 115 -18.96 -32.48 -2.94
N ILE A 116 -19.26 -31.80 -1.82
CA ILE A 116 -18.58 -30.55 -1.40
C ILE A 116 -18.01 -30.62 0.03
N ASP A 117 -18.02 -31.81 0.63
CA ASP A 117 -17.45 -32.07 1.95
C ASP A 117 -15.93 -31.83 1.99
N ALA A 118 -15.38 -31.66 3.20
CA ALA A 118 -13.96 -31.37 3.42
C ALA A 118 -13.01 -32.49 2.94
N GLU A 119 -13.46 -33.74 2.91
CA GLU A 119 -12.63 -34.88 2.47
C GLU A 119 -12.50 -34.92 0.94
N THR A 120 -13.53 -34.44 0.23
CA THR A 120 -13.57 -34.36 -1.23
C THR A 120 -12.97 -33.05 -1.75
N VAL A 121 -13.28 -31.93 -1.09
CA VAL A 121 -12.96 -30.57 -1.57
C VAL A 121 -12.52 -29.72 -0.38
N SER A 122 -11.33 -29.13 -0.45
CA SER A 122 -10.85 -28.21 0.59
C SER A 122 -10.66 -26.79 0.07
N ILE A 123 -11.04 -25.79 0.87
CA ILE A 123 -10.65 -24.40 0.67
C ILE A 123 -9.37 -24.14 1.48
N GLY A 124 -8.23 -24.13 0.79
CA GLY A 124 -6.94 -23.91 1.46
C GLY A 124 -6.50 -25.10 2.33
N SER A 125 -5.65 -24.86 3.33
CA SER A 125 -5.05 -25.94 4.15
C SER A 125 -5.89 -26.37 5.36
N GLU A 126 -6.79 -25.52 5.85
CA GLU A 126 -7.58 -25.76 7.08
C GLU A 126 -9.08 -25.92 6.83
N ASP A 127 -9.52 -25.86 5.57
CA ASP A 127 -10.93 -25.87 5.14
C ASP A 127 -11.82 -24.84 5.87
N THR A 128 -11.26 -23.65 6.09
CA THR A 128 -11.97 -22.49 6.60
C THR A 128 -12.47 -21.63 5.44
N ALA A 129 -13.61 -20.96 5.62
CA ALA A 129 -14.06 -19.99 4.64
C ALA A 129 -13.01 -18.88 4.51
N ARG A 130 -12.75 -18.46 3.26
CA ARG A 130 -11.89 -17.29 3.02
C ARG A 130 -12.57 -16.02 3.53
N PHE A 131 -13.89 -16.01 3.64
CA PHE A 131 -14.66 -14.98 4.36
C PHE A 131 -14.09 -14.75 5.75
N ASP A 132 -14.04 -15.80 6.57
CA ASP A 132 -13.58 -15.71 7.96
C ASP A 132 -12.08 -15.35 8.03
N SER A 133 -11.29 -15.84 7.06
CA SER A 133 -9.83 -15.70 7.05
C SER A 133 -9.34 -14.35 6.50
N TYR A 134 -10.03 -13.76 5.52
CA TYR A 134 -9.50 -12.64 4.71
C TYR A 134 -10.49 -11.49 4.46
N TYR A 135 -11.80 -11.71 4.44
CA TYR A 135 -12.75 -10.67 4.01
C TYR A 135 -13.59 -10.07 5.11
N SER A 136 -13.79 -10.74 6.24
CA SER A 136 -14.63 -10.23 7.34
C SER A 136 -14.31 -8.77 7.69
N GLY A 137 -13.03 -8.40 7.73
CA GLY A 137 -12.59 -7.01 7.89
C GLY A 137 -13.09 -6.03 6.83
N VAL A 138 -13.18 -6.43 5.56
CA VAL A 138 -13.75 -5.60 4.48
C VAL A 138 -15.23 -5.30 4.74
N PHE A 139 -16.01 -6.28 5.24
CA PHE A 139 -17.42 -6.08 5.53
C PHE A 139 -17.64 -5.11 6.69
N TYR A 140 -16.84 -5.23 7.75
CA TYR A 140 -16.88 -4.30 8.88
C TYR A 140 -16.47 -2.90 8.45
N ASN A 141 -15.38 -2.77 7.69
CA ASN A 141 -14.91 -1.47 7.21
C ASN A 141 -15.94 -0.82 6.27
N LEU A 142 -16.66 -1.58 5.45
CA LEU A 142 -17.75 -1.07 4.60
C LEU A 142 -19.08 -0.86 5.35
N LEU A 143 -19.13 -1.10 6.66
CA LEU A 143 -20.33 -1.01 7.51
C LEU A 143 -21.47 -1.92 7.02
N LEU A 144 -21.14 -3.04 6.35
CA LEU A 144 -22.12 -4.02 5.85
C LEU A 144 -22.50 -5.05 6.92
N LEU A 145 -21.57 -5.33 7.84
CA LEU A 145 -21.78 -6.20 8.99
C LEU A 145 -21.45 -5.46 10.29
N GLU A 146 -22.20 -5.72 11.36
CA GLU A 146 -21.86 -5.28 12.72
C GLU A 146 -20.87 -6.26 13.36
N ASN A 147 -21.09 -7.55 13.13
CA ASN A 147 -20.28 -8.67 13.58
C ASN A 147 -20.45 -9.83 12.59
N ASP A 148 -19.81 -10.97 12.84
CA ASP A 148 -19.78 -12.08 11.91
C ASP A 148 -21.16 -12.73 11.66
N GLN A 149 -22.15 -12.40 12.48
CA GLN A 149 -23.50 -12.96 12.46
C GLN A 149 -24.58 -11.93 12.12
N THR A 150 -24.27 -10.63 12.17
CA THR A 150 -25.29 -9.58 12.12
C THR A 150 -25.03 -8.65 10.94
N VAL A 151 -25.98 -8.64 10.01
CA VAL A 151 -25.99 -7.73 8.86
C VAL A 151 -26.57 -6.38 9.27
N THR A 152 -25.93 -5.29 8.86
CA THR A 152 -26.46 -3.94 9.07
C THR A 152 -27.60 -3.65 8.08
N PRO A 153 -28.36 -2.54 8.22
CA PRO A 153 -29.32 -2.16 7.19
C PRO A 153 -28.70 -1.93 5.80
N LEU A 154 -27.43 -1.52 5.73
CA LEU A 154 -26.70 -1.35 4.47
C LEU A 154 -26.39 -2.72 3.83
N GLY A 155 -25.91 -3.66 4.65
CA GLY A 155 -25.69 -5.04 4.20
C GLY A 155 -27.00 -5.74 3.81
N GLN A 156 -28.10 -5.45 4.50
CA GLN A 156 -29.42 -6.00 4.17
C GLN A 156 -29.89 -5.50 2.80
N ALA A 157 -29.70 -4.22 2.50
CA ALA A 157 -30.00 -3.69 1.16
C ALA A 157 -29.19 -4.41 0.07
N LEU A 158 -27.92 -4.73 0.35
CA LEU A 158 -27.06 -5.48 -0.58
C LEU A 158 -27.52 -6.94 -0.73
N ALA A 159 -27.90 -7.60 0.37
CA ALA A 159 -28.45 -8.94 0.39
C ALA A 159 -29.75 -9.03 -0.44
N ASP A 160 -30.67 -8.10 -0.24
CA ASP A 160 -31.93 -8.01 -0.98
C ASP A 160 -31.69 -7.78 -2.48
N ALA A 161 -30.70 -6.97 -2.83
CA ALA A 161 -30.31 -6.72 -4.22
C ALA A 161 -29.71 -7.98 -4.89
N TYR A 162 -28.92 -8.76 -4.16
CA TYR A 162 -28.40 -10.04 -4.64
C TYR A 162 -29.54 -11.05 -4.84
N ASP A 163 -30.42 -11.20 -3.84
CA ASP A 163 -31.58 -12.10 -3.88
C ASP A 163 -32.48 -11.83 -5.09
N ALA A 164 -32.74 -10.54 -5.37
CA ALA A 164 -33.51 -10.13 -6.54
C ALA A 164 -32.79 -10.37 -7.89
N ALA A 165 -31.46 -10.45 -7.90
CA ALA A 165 -30.66 -10.63 -9.10
C ALA A 165 -30.43 -12.11 -9.47
N VAL A 166 -30.50 -13.01 -8.48
CA VAL A 166 -30.30 -14.44 -8.70
C VAL A 166 -31.60 -15.16 -9.06
N THR A 167 -31.47 -16.33 -9.70
CA THR A 167 -32.62 -17.16 -10.07
C THR A 167 -32.84 -18.33 -9.12
N PHE A 168 -32.23 -18.31 -7.94
CA PHE A 168 -32.31 -19.36 -6.91
C PHE A 168 -32.55 -18.79 -5.52
N GLU A 169 -33.23 -19.58 -4.69
CA GLU A 169 -33.62 -19.20 -3.32
C GLU A 169 -32.56 -19.71 -2.32
N PHE A 170 -32.46 -19.04 -1.17
CA PHE A 170 -31.49 -19.38 -0.13
C PHE A 170 -31.64 -20.82 0.35
N GLU A 171 -32.88 -21.29 0.51
CA GLU A 171 -33.22 -22.64 0.94
C GLU A 171 -32.66 -23.71 0.00
N SER A 172 -32.50 -23.40 -1.30
CA SER A 172 -31.88 -24.33 -2.25
C SER A 172 -30.38 -24.49 -1.99
N VAL A 173 -29.71 -23.41 -1.58
CA VAL A 173 -28.28 -23.41 -1.23
C VAL A 173 -28.08 -24.07 0.13
N GLN A 174 -28.90 -23.71 1.12
CA GLN A 174 -28.88 -24.30 2.45
C GLN A 174 -29.08 -25.83 2.38
N ALA A 175 -30.05 -26.31 1.58
CA ALA A 175 -30.25 -27.76 1.41
C ALA A 175 -29.03 -28.47 0.79
N ALA A 176 -28.30 -27.80 -0.11
CA ALA A 176 -27.07 -28.34 -0.69
C ALA A 176 -25.93 -28.40 0.33
N VAL A 177 -25.83 -27.38 1.19
CA VAL A 177 -24.86 -27.34 2.30
C VAL A 177 -25.16 -28.41 3.34
N GLU A 178 -26.41 -28.54 3.80
CA GLU A 178 -26.84 -29.59 4.74
C GLU A 178 -26.63 -31.01 4.20
N ALA A 179 -26.77 -31.18 2.88
CA ALA A 179 -26.55 -32.44 2.20
C ALA A 179 -25.08 -32.67 1.80
N GLU A 180 -24.20 -31.68 2.03
CA GLU A 180 -22.80 -31.65 1.57
C GLU A 180 -22.64 -32.03 0.08
N THR A 181 -23.65 -31.73 -0.74
CA THR A 181 -23.73 -32.13 -2.14
C THR A 181 -24.43 -31.07 -2.97
N LEU A 182 -23.93 -30.84 -4.19
CA LEU A 182 -24.41 -29.82 -5.10
C LEU A 182 -24.99 -30.46 -6.37
N SER A 183 -26.28 -30.24 -6.63
CA SER A 183 -26.91 -30.74 -7.86
C SER A 183 -26.47 -29.94 -9.10
N ARG A 184 -26.38 -30.60 -10.26
CA ARG A 184 -26.12 -29.91 -11.55
C ARG A 184 -27.09 -28.78 -11.83
N SER A 185 -28.36 -28.94 -11.47
CA SER A 185 -29.36 -27.90 -11.66
C SER A 185 -29.08 -26.61 -10.86
N LEU A 186 -28.49 -26.73 -9.67
CA LEU A 186 -28.10 -25.58 -8.87
C LEU A 186 -26.82 -24.95 -9.43
N ILE A 187 -25.85 -25.75 -9.86
CA ILE A 187 -24.62 -25.28 -10.56
C ILE A 187 -25.01 -24.41 -11.77
N GLU A 188 -25.92 -24.89 -12.61
CA GLU A 188 -26.38 -24.12 -13.79
C GLU A 188 -27.07 -22.81 -13.41
N ARG A 189 -27.86 -22.77 -12.34
CA ARG A 189 -28.54 -21.54 -11.88
C ARG A 189 -27.53 -20.53 -11.32
N VAL A 190 -26.54 -21.00 -10.54
CA VAL A 190 -25.44 -20.15 -10.04
C VAL A 190 -24.60 -19.64 -11.22
N CYS A 191 -24.20 -20.50 -12.15
CA CYS A 191 -23.47 -20.12 -13.36
C CYS A 191 -24.19 -19.02 -14.16
N ASN A 192 -25.50 -19.15 -14.34
CA ASN A 192 -26.28 -18.23 -15.17
C ASN A 192 -26.64 -16.90 -14.51
N SER A 193 -26.73 -16.85 -13.18
CA SER A 193 -27.27 -15.67 -12.47
C SER A 193 -26.56 -15.29 -11.17
N GLY A 194 -25.85 -16.21 -10.52
CA GLY A 194 -25.10 -16.01 -9.28
C GLY A 194 -23.59 -15.87 -9.47
N CYS A 195 -23.09 -15.99 -10.71
CA CYS A 195 -21.66 -15.92 -10.99
C CYS A 195 -21.08 -14.58 -10.53
N PHE A 196 -19.88 -14.61 -9.95
CA PHE A 196 -19.22 -13.42 -9.40
C PHE A 196 -19.00 -12.29 -10.42
N CYS A 197 -18.89 -12.59 -11.72
CA CYS A 197 -18.72 -11.56 -12.76
C CYS A 197 -20.04 -10.86 -13.17
N GLN A 198 -21.18 -11.32 -12.67
CA GLN A 198 -22.51 -10.87 -13.09
C GLN A 198 -23.17 -9.92 -12.07
N ILE A 199 -22.39 -9.01 -11.48
CA ILE A 199 -22.91 -8.02 -10.53
C ILE A 199 -23.99 -7.13 -11.18
N SER A 200 -25.20 -7.10 -10.59
CA SER A 200 -26.34 -6.34 -11.09
C SER A 200 -26.18 -4.83 -10.89
N SER A 201 -26.99 -4.04 -11.61
CA SER A 201 -26.97 -2.57 -11.47
C SER A 201 -27.30 -2.09 -10.06
N GLN A 202 -28.24 -2.75 -9.36
CA GLN A 202 -28.61 -2.39 -7.99
C GLN A 202 -27.50 -2.74 -6.99
N GLU A 203 -26.88 -3.92 -7.13
CA GLU A 203 -25.70 -4.30 -6.33
C GLU A 203 -24.56 -3.29 -6.53
N ARG A 204 -24.28 -2.88 -7.78
CA ARG A 204 -23.25 -1.87 -8.08
C ARG A 204 -23.54 -0.51 -7.44
N GLU A 205 -24.78 -0.04 -7.47
CA GLU A 205 -25.16 1.23 -6.86
C GLU A 205 -24.95 1.20 -5.34
N ILE A 206 -25.40 0.13 -4.68
CA ILE A 206 -25.23 -0.03 -3.22
C ILE A 206 -23.75 -0.13 -2.85
N LEU A 207 -22.97 -0.94 -3.57
CA LEU A 207 -21.54 -1.07 -3.33
C LEU A 207 -20.79 0.23 -3.59
N ARG A 208 -21.18 1.00 -4.61
CA ARG A 208 -20.62 2.33 -4.88
C ARG A 208 -20.88 3.27 -3.70
N ASN A 209 -22.10 3.28 -3.16
CA ASN A 209 -22.44 4.07 -1.99
C ASN A 209 -21.67 3.61 -0.74
N ALA A 210 -21.46 2.31 -0.56
CA ALA A 210 -20.69 1.76 0.55
C ALA A 210 -19.21 2.17 0.48
N TYR A 211 -18.54 2.01 -0.67
CA TYR A 211 -17.12 2.38 -0.83
C TYR A 211 -16.86 3.89 -0.69
N TRP A 212 -17.83 4.76 -1.05
CA TRP A 212 -17.75 6.22 -0.85
C TRP A 212 -18.35 6.69 0.48
N TYR A 213 -18.81 5.76 1.32
CA TYR A 213 -19.52 6.02 2.57
C TYR A 213 -20.63 7.06 2.44
N LEU A 214 -21.51 6.97 1.45
CA LEU A 214 -22.65 7.88 1.28
C LEU A 214 -23.75 7.59 2.30
N VAL A 215 -23.40 7.69 3.58
CA VAL A 215 -24.16 7.25 4.75
C VAL A 215 -24.19 8.39 5.76
N SER A 216 -25.34 8.69 6.37
CA SER A 216 -25.39 9.69 7.44
C SER A 216 -24.65 9.26 8.70
N PRO A 217 -23.95 10.21 9.36
CA PRO A 217 -23.35 9.97 10.66
C PRO A 217 -24.37 9.48 11.69
N THR A 218 -24.04 8.37 12.35
CA THR A 218 -24.84 7.73 13.39
C THR A 218 -23.92 7.04 14.40
N VAL A 219 -24.41 6.79 15.61
CA VAL A 219 -23.71 6.00 16.63
C VAL A 219 -24.32 4.60 16.82
N GLU A 220 -25.45 4.32 16.14
CA GLU A 220 -26.19 3.07 16.22
C GLU A 220 -26.22 2.39 14.85
N TYR A 221 -25.86 1.10 14.81
CA TYR A 221 -25.83 0.27 13.59
C TYR A 221 -27.20 0.16 12.91
N ASP A 222 -28.27 -0.02 13.69
CA ASP A 222 -29.65 -0.11 13.19
C ASP A 222 -30.14 1.17 12.49
N SER A 223 -29.44 2.29 12.69
CA SER A 223 -29.75 3.58 12.08
C SER A 223 -28.93 3.89 10.84
N LEU A 224 -28.03 3.00 10.40
CA LEU A 224 -27.24 3.19 9.18
C LEU A 224 -28.16 3.21 7.95
N GLN A 225 -28.03 4.23 7.11
CA GLN A 225 -28.81 4.37 5.89
C GLN A 225 -28.05 5.16 4.82
N PHE A 226 -28.25 4.81 3.55
CA PHE A 226 -27.77 5.60 2.42
C PHE A 226 -28.69 6.80 2.20
N ASP A 227 -28.37 7.95 2.80
CA ASP A 227 -29.15 9.17 2.71
C ASP A 227 -28.29 10.42 2.44
N GLN A 228 -26.98 10.24 2.31
CA GLN A 228 -26.07 11.33 1.98
C GLN A 228 -25.99 11.50 0.45
N GLU A 229 -26.49 12.63 -0.07
CA GLU A 229 -26.34 12.98 -1.48
C GLU A 229 -24.90 13.40 -1.77
N SER A 230 -24.27 12.94 -2.84
CA SER A 230 -22.92 13.39 -3.21
C SER A 230 -22.86 14.92 -3.41
N GLY A 231 -21.85 15.58 -2.84
CA GLY A 231 -21.65 17.02 -3.00
C GLY A 231 -20.26 17.50 -2.59
N PRO A 232 -19.84 18.72 -3.00
CA PRO A 232 -18.49 19.23 -2.73
C PRO A 232 -18.18 19.44 -1.25
N GLU A 233 -19.17 19.75 -0.43
CA GLU A 233 -19.01 19.95 1.02
C GLU A 233 -18.53 18.69 1.75
N GLN A 234 -18.65 17.53 1.11
CA GLN A 234 -18.31 16.22 1.66
C GLN A 234 -16.86 15.81 1.46
N LEU A 235 -16.07 16.66 0.80
CA LEU A 235 -14.67 16.43 0.46
C LEU A 235 -13.69 17.18 1.39
N HIS A 236 -14.20 17.99 2.32
CA HIS A 236 -13.39 18.80 3.23
C HIS A 236 -12.89 17.98 4.41
N LEU A 237 -11.57 17.95 4.62
CA LEU A 237 -10.97 17.15 5.71
C LEU A 237 -10.61 17.99 6.93
N ARG A 238 -10.58 19.33 6.78
CA ARG A 238 -9.93 20.22 7.75
C ARG A 238 -10.47 20.12 9.18
N GLU A 239 -11.76 19.83 9.33
CA GLU A 239 -12.37 19.69 10.66
C GLU A 239 -11.93 18.41 11.40
N PHE A 240 -11.47 17.39 10.67
CA PHE A 240 -11.07 16.08 11.22
C PHE A 240 -9.56 15.93 11.45
N LEU A 241 -8.75 16.78 10.81
CA LEU A 241 -7.27 16.68 10.88
C LEU A 241 -6.69 16.96 12.28
N LEU A 242 -7.45 17.65 13.14
CA LEU A 242 -7.04 17.92 14.52
C LEU A 242 -7.45 16.84 15.51
N THR A 243 -8.24 15.84 15.08
CA THR A 243 -8.71 14.76 15.93
C THR A 243 -7.61 13.70 16.06
N ASP A 244 -7.07 13.58 17.28
CA ASP A 244 -6.01 12.64 17.66
C ASP A 244 -6.53 11.20 17.67
N SER A 245 -5.85 10.28 16.98
CA SER A 245 -6.15 8.84 17.12
C SER A 245 -4.91 7.96 16.95
N LYS A 246 -3.94 8.12 17.85
CA LYS A 246 -2.83 7.16 17.98
C LYS A 246 -3.26 5.76 18.43
N GLN A 247 -4.50 5.58 18.91
CA GLN A 247 -4.89 4.39 19.69
C GLN A 247 -5.44 3.21 18.87
N LEU A 248 -5.79 3.37 17.58
CA LEU A 248 -6.41 2.30 16.77
C LEU A 248 -5.54 1.75 15.62
N GLU A 249 -4.54 2.49 15.16
CA GLU A 249 -3.92 2.19 13.85
C GLU A 249 -2.77 1.16 13.93
N THR A 250 -1.91 1.20 14.96
CA THR A 250 -0.72 0.32 15.04
C THR A 250 -1.09 -1.17 15.11
N ALA A 251 -2.13 -1.54 15.86
CA ALA A 251 -2.56 -2.94 15.99
C ALA A 251 -3.24 -3.49 14.72
N SER A 252 -3.98 -2.63 14.01
CA SER A 252 -4.67 -3.00 12.76
C SER A 252 -3.68 -3.20 11.60
N ILE A 253 -2.66 -2.34 11.53
CA ILE A 253 -1.61 -2.41 10.51
C ILE A 253 -0.71 -3.61 10.73
N GLU A 254 -0.32 -3.91 11.97
CA GLU A 254 0.47 -5.12 12.25
C GLU A 254 -0.34 -6.39 11.96
N ALA A 255 -1.65 -6.44 12.25
CA ALA A 255 -2.50 -7.56 11.86
C ALA A 255 -2.64 -7.70 10.33
N GLU A 256 -2.89 -6.61 9.61
CA GLU A 256 -2.92 -6.56 8.14
C GLU A 256 -1.56 -6.94 7.53
N LEU A 257 -0.45 -6.57 8.17
CA LEU A 257 0.90 -6.91 7.71
C LEU A 257 1.36 -8.30 8.15
N LEU A 258 0.78 -8.91 9.18
CA LEU A 258 1.15 -10.25 9.64
C LEU A 258 0.30 -11.34 8.97
N GLY A 259 -0.82 -10.98 8.32
CA GLY A 259 -1.76 -11.96 7.79
C GLY A 259 -2.38 -12.82 8.88
N VAL A 260 -2.28 -12.37 10.13
CA VAL A 260 -3.02 -12.90 11.25
C VAL A 260 -4.43 -12.36 11.08
N SER A 261 -5.39 -13.25 10.91
CA SER A 261 -6.79 -12.86 10.79
C SER A 261 -7.13 -11.94 11.95
N ALA A 262 -7.83 -10.85 11.67
CA ALA A 262 -8.42 -9.96 12.67
C ALA A 262 -9.28 -10.67 13.73
N ALA A 263 -9.50 -11.99 13.62
CA ALA A 263 -10.09 -12.84 14.64
C ALA A 263 -9.38 -12.76 16.02
N ASP A 264 -8.10 -12.40 16.08
CA ASP A 264 -7.36 -12.27 17.36
C ASP A 264 -7.31 -10.84 17.93
N VAL A 265 -7.63 -9.81 17.13
CA VAL A 265 -7.79 -8.43 17.59
C VAL A 265 -9.27 -8.21 17.89
N GLU A 266 -9.70 -8.64 19.08
CA GLU A 266 -11.04 -8.48 19.66
C GLU A 266 -12.17 -8.29 18.64
N MET A 267 -12.86 -9.40 18.30
CA MET A 267 -14.18 -9.38 17.65
C MET A 267 -15.04 -8.24 18.21
N GLY A 268 -15.12 -7.13 17.49
CA GLY A 268 -15.69 -5.91 18.01
C GLY A 268 -16.10 -5.03 16.85
N SER A 269 -17.41 -4.84 16.73
CA SER A 269 -18.05 -3.79 15.95
C SER A 269 -17.21 -2.51 15.92
N GLU A 270 -17.01 -1.93 14.74
CA GLU A 270 -16.49 -0.58 14.57
C GLU A 270 -17.22 0.40 15.52
N ASN A 271 -16.48 1.19 16.29
CA ASN A 271 -17.09 2.24 17.09
C ASN A 271 -17.58 3.34 16.15
N LEU A 272 -18.86 3.32 15.79
CA LEU A 272 -19.45 4.26 14.82
C LEU A 272 -19.27 5.72 15.25
N GLU A 273 -19.39 6.04 16.55
CA GLU A 273 -19.16 7.39 17.07
C GLU A 273 -17.75 7.86 16.70
N GLN A 274 -16.75 7.04 17.02
CA GLN A 274 -15.36 7.33 16.71
C GLN A 274 -15.07 7.36 15.20
N PHE A 275 -15.65 6.44 14.43
CA PHE A 275 -15.50 6.39 12.97
C PHE A 275 -15.95 7.69 12.29
N PHE A 276 -17.08 8.25 12.71
CA PHE A 276 -17.60 9.52 12.18
C PHE A 276 -16.87 10.74 12.77
N GLU A 277 -16.55 10.75 14.06
CA GLU A 277 -15.80 11.84 14.71
C GLU A 277 -14.36 12.02 14.18
N GLU A 278 -13.72 10.93 13.77
CA GLU A 278 -12.39 10.94 13.15
C GLU A 278 -12.41 11.23 11.64
N GLY A 279 -13.60 11.30 11.04
CA GLY A 279 -13.77 11.60 9.63
C GLY A 279 -13.36 10.49 8.66
N ARG A 280 -13.22 9.23 9.11
CA ARG A 280 -12.73 8.11 8.28
C ARG A 280 -13.48 7.99 6.94
N HIS A 281 -14.81 8.10 7.00
CA HIS A 281 -15.68 8.16 5.83
C HIS A 281 -15.28 9.25 4.82
N GLN A 282 -14.93 10.44 5.28
CA GLN A 282 -14.55 11.55 4.42
C GLN A 282 -13.14 11.42 3.86
N PHE A 283 -12.18 10.90 4.64
CA PHE A 283 -10.83 10.60 4.15
C PHE A 283 -10.89 9.66 2.94
N VAL A 284 -11.69 8.60 3.04
CA VAL A 284 -11.86 7.62 1.96
C VAL A 284 -12.54 8.23 0.75
N ARG A 285 -13.69 8.88 0.96
CA ARG A 285 -14.44 9.56 -0.10
C ARG A 285 -13.59 10.58 -0.86
N SER A 286 -12.87 11.43 -0.13
CA SER A 286 -12.05 12.49 -0.72
C SER A 286 -10.83 11.94 -1.45
N SER A 287 -10.19 10.91 -0.89
CA SER A 287 -9.05 10.25 -1.52
C SER A 287 -9.45 9.56 -2.82
N LEU A 288 -10.50 8.71 -2.80
CA LEU A 288 -10.96 8.03 -4.01
C LEU A 288 -11.40 9.02 -5.10
N THR A 289 -12.09 10.10 -4.70
CA THR A 289 -12.52 11.16 -5.63
C THR A 289 -11.30 11.88 -6.24
N LEU A 290 -10.30 12.24 -5.42
CA LEU A 290 -9.06 12.86 -5.90
C LEU A 290 -8.36 11.97 -6.93
N LEU A 291 -8.19 10.70 -6.62
CA LEU A 291 -7.43 9.78 -7.47
C LEU A 291 -8.12 9.53 -8.81
N LEU A 292 -9.43 9.29 -8.79
CA LEU A 292 -10.18 9.03 -10.00
C LEU A 292 -10.30 10.29 -10.88
N ALA A 293 -10.50 11.47 -10.28
CA ALA A 293 -10.51 12.73 -11.01
C ALA A 293 -9.14 13.06 -11.63
N THR A 294 -8.06 12.84 -10.86
CA THR A 294 -6.69 13.08 -11.34
C THR A 294 -6.28 12.05 -12.39
N GLY A 295 -6.71 10.80 -12.25
CA GLY A 295 -6.48 9.71 -13.21
C GLY A 295 -7.11 9.99 -14.57
N ASP A 296 -8.41 10.35 -14.59
CA ASP A 296 -9.10 10.72 -15.84
C ASP A 296 -8.43 11.94 -16.49
N TRP A 297 -8.00 12.92 -15.70
CA TRP A 297 -7.27 14.08 -16.19
C TRP A 297 -5.91 13.72 -16.80
N ALA A 298 -5.11 12.92 -16.10
CA ALA A 298 -3.78 12.51 -16.53
C ALA A 298 -3.80 11.66 -17.80
N ASP A 299 -4.80 10.79 -17.92
CA ASP A 299 -4.97 9.91 -19.08
C ASP A 299 -5.54 10.66 -20.29
N ARG A 300 -6.63 11.44 -20.12
CA ARG A 300 -7.29 12.15 -21.22
C ARG A 300 -6.59 13.43 -21.65
N ARG A 301 -5.82 14.04 -20.75
CA ARG A 301 -5.04 15.28 -20.96
C ARG A 301 -5.85 16.40 -21.61
N PRO A 302 -7.00 16.81 -21.03
CA PRO A 302 -7.77 17.94 -21.55
C PRO A 302 -6.93 19.23 -21.48
N THR A 303 -7.26 20.19 -22.35
CA THR A 303 -6.51 21.46 -22.47
C THR A 303 -6.58 22.37 -21.24
N ALA A 304 -7.49 22.09 -20.30
CA ALA A 304 -7.64 22.82 -19.06
C ALA A 304 -7.62 21.83 -17.90
N SER A 305 -6.87 22.14 -16.84
CA SER A 305 -6.89 21.37 -15.60
C SER A 305 -8.26 21.51 -14.91
N PRO A 306 -8.82 20.43 -14.35
CA PRO A 306 -10.01 20.51 -13.50
C PRO A 306 -9.79 21.48 -12.33
N SER A 307 -10.86 22.13 -11.87
CA SER A 307 -10.80 22.86 -10.60
C SER A 307 -10.76 21.83 -9.47
N PHE A 308 -9.59 21.65 -8.84
CA PHE A 308 -9.41 20.80 -7.67
C PHE A 308 -9.63 21.54 -6.35
N GLU A 309 -10.34 22.68 -6.36
CA GLU A 309 -10.55 23.54 -5.19
C GLU A 309 -11.12 22.76 -3.99
N HIS A 310 -12.13 21.92 -4.23
CA HIS A 310 -12.77 21.08 -3.20
C HIS A 310 -11.92 19.88 -2.75
N LEU A 311 -10.90 19.52 -3.52
CA LEU A 311 -9.98 18.42 -3.21
C LEU A 311 -8.63 18.92 -2.65
N THR A 312 -8.51 20.21 -2.34
CA THR A 312 -7.27 20.80 -1.83
C THR A 312 -6.81 20.07 -0.56
N ASP A 313 -7.71 19.83 0.40
CA ASP A 313 -7.36 19.14 1.64
C ASP A 313 -6.86 17.71 1.38
N ALA A 314 -7.59 16.95 0.55
CA ALA A 314 -7.18 15.61 0.16
C ALA A 314 -5.81 15.61 -0.53
N ARG A 315 -5.56 16.58 -1.42
CA ARG A 315 -4.27 16.73 -2.10
C ARG A 315 -3.14 16.99 -1.11
N GLU A 316 -3.33 17.84 -0.11
CA GLU A 316 -2.30 18.11 0.90
C GLU A 316 -2.00 16.86 1.75
N VAL A 317 -3.03 16.12 2.16
CA VAL A 317 -2.87 14.82 2.84
C VAL A 317 -2.06 13.84 1.98
N TRP A 318 -2.40 13.72 0.70
CA TRP A 318 -1.67 12.86 -0.24
C TRP A 318 -0.23 13.32 -0.49
N ARG A 319 0.04 14.63 -0.48
CA ARG A 319 1.39 15.17 -0.58
C ARG A 319 2.27 14.67 0.56
N PHE A 320 1.76 14.63 1.79
CA PHE A 320 2.47 14.05 2.93
C PHE A 320 2.74 12.55 2.75
N LEU A 321 1.78 11.78 2.20
CA LEU A 321 2.01 10.37 1.89
C LEU A 321 3.13 10.20 0.86
N ILE A 322 3.05 10.88 -0.28
CA ILE A 322 4.06 10.78 -1.35
C ILE A 322 5.44 11.26 -0.84
N HIS A 323 5.45 12.27 0.02
CA HIS A 323 6.66 12.71 0.71
C HIS A 323 7.26 11.60 1.60
N ALA A 324 6.42 10.83 2.30
CA ALA A 324 6.83 9.64 3.03
C ALA A 324 7.43 8.57 2.10
N GLU A 325 6.80 8.29 0.96
CA GLU A 325 7.33 7.36 -0.06
C GLU A 325 8.76 7.73 -0.50
N TYR A 326 9.06 9.02 -0.67
CA TYR A 326 10.41 9.47 -1.02
C TYR A 326 11.43 9.26 0.12
N ALA A 327 11.03 9.53 1.37
CA ALA A 327 11.89 9.33 2.54
C ALA A 327 12.21 7.84 2.75
N SER A 328 11.19 6.98 2.73
CA SER A 328 11.35 5.53 2.90
C SER A 328 12.25 4.95 1.82
N TYR A 329 12.06 5.37 0.57
CA TYR A 329 12.90 4.95 -0.53
C TYR A 329 14.38 5.31 -0.31
N GLY A 330 14.66 6.52 0.19
CA GLY A 330 16.02 6.94 0.55
C GLY A 330 16.62 6.12 1.70
N ILE A 331 15.85 5.90 2.78
CA ILE A 331 16.28 5.11 3.95
C ILE A 331 16.58 3.66 3.56
N GLN A 332 15.69 3.03 2.78
CA GLN A 332 15.88 1.66 2.30
C GLN A 332 17.08 1.53 1.35
N ALA A 333 17.29 2.51 0.46
CA ALA A 333 18.45 2.51 -0.42
C ALA A 333 19.78 2.63 0.34
N LEU A 334 19.83 3.42 1.42
CA LEU A 334 20.98 3.45 2.32
C LEU A 334 21.22 2.08 2.98
N PHE A 335 20.16 1.39 3.40
CA PHE A 335 20.28 0.05 3.95
C PHE A 335 20.85 -0.93 2.94
N LEU A 336 20.31 -0.94 1.72
CA LEU A 336 20.80 -1.81 0.65
C LEU A 336 22.23 -1.51 0.27
N ALA A 337 22.65 -0.24 0.22
CA ALA A 337 24.04 0.12 -0.01
C ALA A 337 24.97 -0.45 1.08
N VAL A 338 24.54 -0.40 2.35
CA VAL A 338 25.28 -1.00 3.47
C VAL A 338 25.37 -2.52 3.34
N GLN A 339 24.26 -3.20 3.02
CA GLN A 339 24.24 -4.65 2.80
C GLN A 339 25.11 -5.07 1.60
N GLY A 340 25.07 -4.28 0.52
CA GLY A 340 25.90 -4.47 -0.66
C GLY A 340 27.39 -4.42 -0.34
N VAL A 341 27.82 -3.45 0.46
CA VAL A 341 29.22 -3.33 0.91
C VAL A 341 29.63 -4.49 1.82
N ILE A 342 28.77 -4.91 2.75
CA ILE A 342 29.03 -6.08 3.60
C ILE A 342 29.30 -7.30 2.74
N ARG A 343 28.42 -7.56 1.76
CA ARG A 343 28.56 -8.69 0.84
C ARG A 343 29.85 -8.66 0.03
N GLU A 344 30.21 -7.52 -0.55
CA GLU A 344 31.37 -7.42 -1.43
C GLU A 344 32.72 -7.46 -0.69
N LEU A 345 32.75 -7.06 0.59
CA LEU A 345 33.98 -6.94 1.38
C LEU A 345 34.10 -7.97 2.50
N GLU A 346 33.17 -8.91 2.62
CA GLU A 346 33.20 -9.92 3.67
C GLU A 346 34.49 -10.78 3.61
N PRO A 347 35.20 -10.98 4.75
CA PRO A 347 34.87 -10.50 6.09
C PRO A 347 35.26 -9.03 6.34
N ILE A 348 34.32 -8.22 6.85
CA ILE A 348 34.50 -6.82 7.21
C ILE A 348 34.00 -6.54 8.64
N PHE A 349 34.66 -5.67 9.40
CA PHE A 349 34.12 -5.25 10.70
C PHE A 349 32.95 -4.27 10.51
N PRO A 350 31.88 -4.33 11.32
CA PRO A 350 30.75 -3.39 11.22
C PRO A 350 31.16 -1.92 11.25
N SER A 351 32.24 -1.57 11.97
CA SER A 351 32.80 -0.21 12.00
C SER A 351 33.44 0.24 10.68
N ASP A 352 33.90 -0.69 9.85
CA ASP A 352 34.55 -0.41 8.57
C ASP A 352 33.57 -0.28 7.42
N VAL A 353 32.34 -0.81 7.57
CA VAL A 353 31.31 -0.78 6.53
C VAL A 353 30.90 0.65 6.17
N LEU A 354 30.56 1.46 7.17
CA LEU A 354 30.17 2.86 6.97
C LEU A 354 31.34 3.68 6.40
N SER A 355 32.56 3.45 6.88
CA SER A 355 33.74 4.15 6.36
C SER A 355 33.96 3.80 4.87
N SER A 356 33.79 2.53 4.49
CA SER A 356 33.97 2.07 3.10
C SER A 356 32.98 2.72 2.12
N LEU A 357 31.81 3.13 2.61
CA LEU A 357 30.73 3.72 1.83
C LEU A 357 30.80 5.26 1.79
N PHE A 358 31.09 5.90 2.93
CA PHE A 358 30.98 7.35 3.09
C PHE A 358 32.33 8.08 3.09
N ASP A 359 33.41 7.44 3.54
CA ASP A 359 34.77 8.02 3.57
C ASP A 359 35.51 7.73 2.25
N HIS A 360 35.00 8.28 1.14
CA HIS A 360 35.56 8.07 -0.19
C HIS A 360 35.21 9.20 -1.17
N ASP A 361 36.20 9.66 -1.96
CA ASP A 361 36.04 10.73 -2.98
C ASP A 361 34.89 10.50 -3.96
N GLU A 362 34.57 9.24 -4.25
CA GLU A 362 33.46 8.86 -5.14
C GLU A 362 32.10 9.22 -4.54
N PHE A 363 31.90 9.07 -3.23
CA PHE A 363 30.67 9.49 -2.55
C PHE A 363 30.50 11.01 -2.70
N ASP A 364 31.52 11.77 -2.31
CA ASP A 364 31.48 13.24 -2.35
C ASP A 364 31.35 13.78 -3.78
N SER A 365 32.00 13.14 -4.76
CA SER A 365 31.88 13.51 -6.17
C SER A 365 30.47 13.27 -6.71
N VAL A 366 29.85 12.14 -6.38
CA VAL A 366 28.50 11.82 -6.86
C VAL A 366 27.46 12.73 -6.20
N ALA A 367 27.57 12.92 -4.89
CA ALA A 367 26.69 13.83 -4.17
C ALA A 367 26.83 15.27 -4.69
N GLY A 368 28.06 15.73 -4.96
CA GLY A 368 28.29 17.08 -5.49
C GLY A 368 27.71 17.30 -6.88
N ARG A 369 27.80 16.29 -7.76
CA ARG A 369 27.13 16.29 -9.07
C ARG A 369 25.61 16.28 -8.94
N ALA A 370 25.05 15.51 -8.01
CA ALA A 370 23.61 15.45 -7.80
C ALA A 370 23.03 16.79 -7.29
N LEU A 371 23.82 17.58 -6.55
CA LEU A 371 23.41 18.92 -6.09
C LEU A 371 23.34 19.98 -7.18
N GLU A 372 23.92 19.75 -8.35
CA GLU A 372 23.71 20.60 -9.53
C GLU A 372 22.40 20.29 -10.26
N GLY A 373 21.69 19.25 -9.82
CA GLY A 373 20.41 18.80 -10.40
C GLY A 373 20.61 17.63 -11.37
N ILE A 374 19.73 16.66 -11.30
CA ILE A 374 19.72 15.52 -12.23
C ILE A 374 19.27 16.00 -13.61
N ASN A 375 20.03 15.68 -14.64
CA ASN A 375 19.59 15.93 -16.01
C ASN A 375 18.43 14.99 -16.32
N LEU A 376 17.23 15.56 -16.48
CA LEU A 376 16.03 14.83 -16.89
C LEU A 376 15.79 15.04 -18.38
N ALA A 377 15.72 13.95 -19.12
CA ALA A 377 15.08 13.90 -20.42
C ALA A 377 13.77 13.11 -20.29
N ILE A 378 12.78 13.45 -21.10
CA ILE A 378 11.52 12.70 -21.17
C ILE A 378 11.54 11.96 -22.50
N ASP A 379 11.41 10.63 -22.46
CA ASP A 379 11.16 9.84 -23.66
C ASP A 379 9.66 9.79 -23.93
N PRO A 380 9.14 10.56 -24.90
CA PRO A 380 7.71 10.59 -25.21
C PRO A 380 7.21 9.29 -25.85
N GLY A 381 8.12 8.39 -26.28
CA GLY A 381 7.79 7.12 -26.91
C GLY A 381 7.70 5.93 -25.95
N ALA A 382 8.06 6.11 -24.68
CA ALA A 382 8.01 5.06 -23.67
C ALA A 382 6.69 5.10 -22.90
N ASP A 383 6.00 3.95 -22.83
CA ASP A 383 4.79 3.79 -22.03
C ASP A 383 5.09 4.03 -20.55
N ARG A 384 4.27 4.88 -19.93
CA ARG A 384 4.34 5.22 -18.51
C ARG A 384 3.02 4.86 -17.85
N SER A 385 3.09 4.30 -16.65
CA SER A 385 1.90 3.98 -15.86
C SER A 385 1.18 5.26 -15.44
N THR A 386 -0.14 5.32 -15.66
CA THR A 386 -1.03 6.40 -15.19
C THR A 386 -0.93 6.62 -13.68
N LEU A 387 -0.63 5.58 -12.87
CA LEU A 387 -0.37 5.74 -11.44
C LEU A 387 0.77 6.73 -11.16
N ASN A 388 1.86 6.65 -11.91
CA ASN A 388 2.98 7.59 -11.76
C ASN A 388 2.59 8.99 -12.22
N ASP A 389 1.69 9.13 -13.18
CA ASP A 389 1.16 10.43 -13.62
C ASP A 389 0.25 11.03 -12.55
N VAL A 390 -0.58 10.22 -11.90
CA VAL A 390 -1.42 10.64 -10.77
C VAL A 390 -0.58 11.07 -9.58
N ARG A 391 0.48 10.32 -9.22
CA ARG A 391 1.40 10.71 -8.14
C ARG A 391 2.07 12.06 -8.43
N ASP A 392 2.60 12.24 -9.64
CA ASP A 392 3.25 13.49 -10.02
C ASP A 392 2.23 14.65 -10.08
N ALA A 393 1.01 14.39 -10.55
CA ALA A 393 -0.07 15.37 -10.60
C ALA A 393 -0.48 15.84 -9.20
N VAL A 394 -0.63 14.90 -8.26
CA VAL A 394 -1.00 15.22 -6.88
C VAL A 394 0.14 16.00 -6.19
N TYR A 395 1.37 15.52 -6.32
CA TYR A 395 2.53 16.11 -5.64
C TYR A 395 2.97 17.43 -6.28
N PHE A 396 3.34 17.40 -7.56
CA PHE A 396 3.89 18.54 -8.31
C PHE A 396 2.83 19.39 -9.03
N GLY A 397 1.63 18.87 -9.27
CA GLY A 397 0.63 19.56 -10.11
C GLY A 397 0.84 19.34 -11.60
N GLU A 398 1.71 18.40 -11.98
CA GLU A 398 2.09 18.12 -13.37
C GLU A 398 1.96 16.63 -13.69
N ALA A 399 1.49 16.30 -14.89
CA ALA A 399 1.42 14.93 -15.41
C ALA A 399 2.20 14.82 -16.73
N PRO A 400 3.54 14.73 -16.69
CA PRO A 400 4.38 14.78 -17.88
C PRO A 400 4.26 13.51 -18.75
N THR A 401 4.42 13.67 -20.05
CA THR A 401 4.18 12.61 -21.03
C THR A 401 5.41 11.73 -21.26
N GLY A 402 5.44 10.53 -20.70
CA GLY A 402 6.49 9.53 -20.95
C GLY A 402 7.42 9.29 -19.76
N ASN A 403 8.37 8.35 -19.92
CA ASN A 403 9.31 8.00 -18.87
C ASN A 403 10.47 9.00 -18.80
N PHE A 404 11.02 9.14 -17.59
CA PHE A 404 12.23 9.91 -17.39
C PHE A 404 13.44 9.10 -17.84
N GLU A 405 14.40 9.77 -18.43
CA GLU A 405 15.80 9.35 -18.47
C GLU A 405 16.57 10.30 -17.57
N SER A 406 17.36 9.76 -16.66
CA SER A 406 18.14 10.55 -15.72
C SER A 406 19.64 10.31 -15.89
N THR A 407 20.42 11.39 -15.82
CA THR A 407 21.88 11.31 -15.74
C THR A 407 22.44 12.36 -14.79
N LEU A 408 23.59 12.05 -14.17
CA LEU A 408 24.32 13.00 -13.34
C LEU A 408 25.06 14.03 -14.22
N PRO A 409 24.92 15.34 -13.96
CA PRO A 409 25.70 16.38 -14.65
C PRO A 409 27.18 16.32 -14.26
N ASP A 410 28.04 17.11 -14.91
CA ASP A 410 29.44 17.28 -14.53
C ASP A 410 29.55 18.35 -13.43
N GLY A 411 30.02 17.97 -12.25
CA GLY A 411 30.02 18.85 -11.07
C GLY A 411 31.18 18.64 -10.09
N PRO A 412 31.37 19.58 -9.14
CA PRO A 412 32.46 19.57 -8.17
C PRO A 412 32.23 18.56 -7.03
N SER A 413 33.29 18.25 -6.28
CA SER A 413 33.21 17.41 -5.06
C SER A 413 32.76 18.23 -3.83
N LEU A 414 32.23 17.55 -2.79
CA LEU A 414 31.66 18.13 -1.57
C LEU A 414 32.57 18.15 -0.33
N THR A 415 33.89 18.09 -0.50
CA THR A 415 34.87 17.84 0.59
C THR A 415 34.86 18.80 1.79
N ASP A 416 33.99 19.80 1.87
CA ASP A 416 33.89 20.73 3.01
C ASP A 416 32.44 21.19 3.31
N MET A 417 31.42 20.45 2.84
CA MET A 417 30.01 20.85 3.02
C MET A 417 29.34 20.09 4.16
N SER A 418 28.55 20.80 4.97
CA SER A 418 27.65 20.21 5.98
C SER A 418 26.27 19.88 5.38
N TRP A 419 25.46 19.10 6.11
CA TRP A 419 24.07 18.84 5.73
C TRP A 419 23.26 20.13 5.54
N ALA A 420 23.43 21.11 6.44
CA ALA A 420 22.76 22.41 6.36
C ALA A 420 23.21 23.24 5.14
N ASP A 421 24.49 23.14 4.74
CA ASP A 421 24.97 23.78 3.51
C ASP A 421 24.35 23.13 2.27
N VAL A 422 24.15 21.80 2.32
CA VAL A 422 23.49 21.04 1.25
C VAL A 422 22.02 21.41 1.13
N THR A 423 21.26 21.45 2.23
CA THR A 423 19.84 21.86 2.21
C THR A 423 19.70 23.30 1.72
N SER A 424 20.51 24.23 2.23
CA SER A 424 20.52 25.63 1.80
C SER A 424 20.80 25.80 0.31
N ARG A 425 21.65 24.94 -0.27
CA ARG A 425 21.89 24.93 -1.72
C ARG A 425 20.68 24.46 -2.52
N LEU A 426 20.00 23.42 -2.06
CA LEU A 426 18.79 22.90 -2.70
C LEU A 426 17.66 23.95 -2.67
N VAL A 427 17.51 24.70 -1.58
CA VAL A 427 16.61 25.87 -1.48
C VAL A 427 16.95 26.91 -2.54
N ALA A 428 18.24 27.27 -2.65
CA ALA A 428 18.68 28.30 -3.59
C ALA A 428 18.41 27.89 -5.06
N ALA A 429 18.58 26.62 -5.39
CA ALA A 429 18.30 26.08 -6.73
C ALA A 429 16.81 26.24 -7.12
N ASP A 430 15.88 26.11 -6.17
CA ASP A 430 14.45 26.30 -6.43
C ASP A 430 14.10 27.77 -6.69
N THR A 431 14.75 28.72 -6.00
CA THR A 431 14.48 30.17 -6.18
C THR A 431 14.89 30.73 -7.54
N GLU A 432 15.72 30.01 -8.30
CA GLU A 432 16.05 30.37 -9.70
C GLU A 432 14.94 29.97 -10.69
N THR A 433 14.06 29.05 -10.31
CA THR A 433 12.80 28.75 -11.01
C THR A 433 11.70 29.68 -10.50
N SER A 434 10.79 30.13 -11.37
CA SER A 434 9.82 31.21 -11.10
C SER A 434 9.12 31.16 -9.73
N GLU A 435 8.80 32.32 -9.15
CA GLU A 435 8.13 32.56 -7.86
C GLU A 435 6.84 31.76 -7.56
N GLU A 436 6.36 30.90 -8.46
CA GLU A 436 5.01 30.29 -8.41
C GLU A 436 4.91 28.81 -8.01
N SER A 437 5.97 28.03 -7.77
CA SER A 437 5.77 26.69 -7.16
C SER A 437 7.02 26.08 -6.53
N CYS A 438 6.99 25.90 -5.20
CA CYS A 438 7.95 25.05 -4.48
C CYS A 438 7.92 23.59 -5.00
N PHE A 439 6.82 23.11 -5.57
CA PHE A 439 6.69 21.74 -6.08
C PHE A 439 6.84 21.66 -7.60
N SER A 440 7.96 22.12 -8.14
CA SER A 440 8.25 22.01 -9.58
C SER A 440 8.95 20.69 -9.91
N LEU A 441 8.53 20.04 -11.00
CA LEU A 441 9.11 18.78 -11.45
C LEU A 441 10.38 19.02 -12.27
N THR A 442 11.47 19.33 -11.58
CA THR A 442 12.78 19.67 -12.17
C THR A 442 13.84 18.61 -11.87
N GLY A 443 15.06 18.83 -12.36
CA GLY A 443 16.23 18.01 -11.98
C GLY A 443 16.55 18.01 -10.49
N HIS A 444 16.02 18.97 -9.72
CA HIS A 444 16.15 19.02 -8.26
C HIS A 444 14.95 18.44 -7.51
N SER A 445 13.97 17.86 -8.22
CA SER A 445 12.82 17.22 -7.57
C SER A 445 13.21 15.89 -6.92
N GLU A 446 12.51 15.54 -5.84
CA GLU A 446 12.58 14.24 -5.17
C GLU A 446 12.34 13.10 -6.19
N ARG A 447 11.47 13.34 -7.17
CA ARG A 447 11.19 12.42 -8.27
C ARG A 447 12.41 12.14 -9.14
N ALA A 448 13.21 13.16 -9.46
CA ALA A 448 14.43 13.03 -10.25
C ALA A 448 15.49 12.20 -9.53
N TYR A 449 15.69 12.50 -8.24
CA TYR A 449 16.63 11.76 -7.39
C TYR A 449 16.20 10.31 -7.18
N LYS A 450 14.91 10.06 -6.90
CA LYS A 450 14.34 8.70 -6.81
C LYS A 450 14.58 7.93 -8.10
N HIS A 451 14.34 8.53 -9.27
CA HIS A 451 14.53 7.86 -10.54
C HIS A 451 15.99 7.48 -10.81
N GLN A 452 16.91 8.43 -10.59
CA GLN A 452 18.33 8.17 -10.75
C GLN A 452 18.82 7.09 -9.78
N LEU A 453 18.34 7.11 -8.53
CA LEU A 453 18.64 6.12 -7.52
C LEU A 453 18.13 4.73 -7.90
N GLN A 454 16.90 4.63 -8.42
CA GLN A 454 16.32 3.39 -8.96
C GLN A 454 17.22 2.77 -10.04
N SER A 455 17.63 3.58 -11.02
CA SER A 455 18.50 3.12 -12.11
C SER A 455 19.86 2.62 -11.60
N VAL A 456 20.52 3.37 -10.72
CA VAL A 456 21.84 2.98 -10.19
C VAL A 456 21.75 1.73 -9.32
N LEU A 457 20.69 1.60 -8.53
CA LEU A 457 20.51 0.46 -7.64
C LEU A 457 20.26 -0.84 -8.41
N ALA A 458 19.50 -0.79 -9.51
CA ALA A 458 19.22 -1.97 -10.34
C ALA A 458 20.49 -2.59 -10.94
N ASP A 459 21.50 -1.76 -11.22
CA ASP A 459 22.78 -2.18 -11.81
C ASP A 459 23.90 -2.36 -10.78
N ALA A 460 23.65 -2.07 -9.49
CA ALA A 460 24.70 -2.04 -8.48
C ALA A 460 25.22 -3.44 -8.13
N SER A 461 26.52 -3.65 -8.31
CA SER A 461 27.21 -4.91 -8.03
C SER A 461 28.56 -4.73 -7.35
N THR A 462 29.09 -3.49 -7.33
CA THR A 462 30.40 -3.18 -6.77
C THR A 462 30.30 -2.15 -5.64
N VAL A 463 31.31 -2.11 -4.76
CA VAL A 463 31.41 -1.08 -3.70
C VAL A 463 31.33 0.34 -4.28
N ALA A 464 31.92 0.58 -5.45
CA ALA A 464 31.86 1.87 -6.14
C ALA A 464 30.42 2.28 -6.52
N GLU A 465 29.61 1.34 -6.99
CA GLU A 465 28.19 1.57 -7.30
C GLU A 465 27.37 1.77 -6.04
N TYR A 466 27.61 1.00 -4.97
CA TYR A 466 26.93 1.22 -3.69
C TYR A 466 27.25 2.59 -3.08
N ARG A 467 28.47 3.13 -3.27
CA ARG A 467 28.79 4.53 -2.91
C ARG A 467 27.93 5.54 -3.67
N LYS A 468 27.68 5.30 -4.97
CA LYS A 468 26.77 6.13 -5.77
C LYS A 468 25.34 6.07 -5.24
N VAL A 469 24.85 4.88 -4.91
CA VAL A 469 23.53 4.68 -4.28
C VAL A 469 23.44 5.49 -3.00
N ALA A 470 24.45 5.37 -2.11
CA ALA A 470 24.47 6.09 -0.84
C ALA A 470 24.50 7.62 -1.01
N ALA A 471 25.29 8.13 -1.96
CA ALA A 471 25.36 9.56 -2.26
C ALA A 471 24.03 10.11 -2.77
N LEU A 472 23.38 9.42 -3.71
CA LEU A 472 22.08 9.80 -4.26
C LEU A 472 20.97 9.72 -3.20
N ALA A 473 20.97 8.69 -2.36
CA ALA A 473 20.03 8.56 -1.24
C ALA A 473 20.22 9.68 -0.22
N ALA A 474 21.46 10.06 0.10
CA ALA A 474 21.74 11.18 1.00
C ALA A 474 21.20 12.51 0.47
N VAL A 475 21.39 12.79 -0.83
CA VAL A 475 20.85 14.00 -1.47
C VAL A 475 19.32 13.99 -1.54
N LEU A 476 18.70 12.83 -1.81
CA LEU A 476 17.24 12.67 -1.75
C LEU A 476 16.69 12.99 -0.34
N LEU A 477 17.31 12.45 0.71
CA LEU A 477 16.89 12.70 2.09
C LEU A 477 17.12 14.16 2.51
N ALA A 478 18.20 14.80 2.03
CA ALA A 478 18.42 16.24 2.23
C ALA A 478 17.35 17.07 1.50
N ARG A 479 16.89 16.62 0.33
CA ARG A 479 15.79 17.28 -0.39
C ARG A 479 14.45 17.13 0.33
N VAL A 480 14.16 15.94 0.88
CA VAL A 480 12.99 15.69 1.75
C VAL A 480 13.03 16.64 2.96
N SER A 481 14.19 16.76 3.61
CA SER A 481 14.44 17.70 4.72
C SER A 481 14.16 19.15 4.32
N THR A 482 14.71 19.58 3.18
CA THR A 482 14.54 20.93 2.63
C THR A 482 13.06 21.24 2.38
N ARG A 483 12.32 20.32 1.75
CA ARG A 483 10.91 20.54 1.40
C ARG A 483 10.04 20.79 2.63
N TYR A 484 10.33 20.09 3.72
CA TYR A 484 9.63 20.31 4.97
C TYR A 484 9.82 21.72 5.50
N GLU A 485 11.06 22.18 5.58
CA GLU A 485 11.39 23.52 6.10
C GLU A 485 10.75 24.64 5.26
N GLU A 486 10.72 24.49 3.93
CA GLU A 486 10.19 25.51 3.03
C GLU A 486 8.65 25.57 2.98
N TYR A 487 7.99 24.42 3.08
CA TYR A 487 6.56 24.31 2.78
C TYR A 487 5.72 23.82 3.97
N PHE A 488 6.07 22.67 4.54
CA PHE A 488 5.20 22.01 5.52
C PHE A 488 5.13 22.73 6.88
N VAL A 489 6.09 23.61 7.20
CA VAL A 489 6.11 24.37 8.46
C VAL A 489 5.26 25.68 8.39
N THR A 490 4.41 25.83 7.38
CA THR A 490 3.55 27.02 7.22
C THR A 490 2.25 26.93 8.02
N ASP A 491 1.75 28.06 8.54
CA ASP A 491 0.51 28.13 9.31
C ASP A 491 -0.72 27.47 8.64
N PRO A 492 -0.94 27.59 7.30
CA PRO A 492 -2.10 26.96 6.67
C PRO A 492 -2.08 25.43 6.70
N LEU A 493 -0.90 24.81 6.79
CA LEU A 493 -0.71 23.36 6.76
C LEU A 493 -0.61 22.73 8.15
N GLU A 494 -0.65 23.53 9.22
CA GLU A 494 -0.51 23.06 10.59
C GLU A 494 -1.44 21.88 10.95
N PRO A 495 -2.74 21.87 10.57
CA PRO A 495 -3.61 20.73 10.86
C PRO A 495 -3.17 19.44 10.16
N PHE A 496 -2.71 19.55 8.92
CA PHE A 496 -2.23 18.41 8.12
C PHE A 496 -0.92 17.87 8.68
N LEU A 497 -0.03 18.77 9.11
CA LEU A 497 1.23 18.39 9.73
C LEU A 497 1.00 17.73 11.09
N ALA A 498 0.06 18.25 11.89
CA ALA A 498 -0.33 17.65 13.16
C ALA A 498 -0.86 16.23 12.94
N TRP A 499 -1.80 16.08 12.01
CA TRP A 499 -2.31 14.78 11.56
C TRP A 499 -1.17 13.83 11.14
N PHE A 500 -0.30 14.25 10.23
CA PHE A 500 0.82 13.44 9.75
C PHE A 500 1.74 12.98 10.90
N LYS A 501 2.04 13.88 11.84
CA LYS A 501 2.86 13.56 13.03
C LYS A 501 2.18 12.59 14.00
N THR A 502 0.84 12.50 14.00
CA THR A 502 0.15 11.47 14.80
C THR A 502 0.34 10.07 14.24
N ALA A 503 0.41 9.93 12.90
CA ALA A 503 0.62 8.68 12.19
C ALA A 503 2.10 8.31 11.97
N HIS A 504 3.03 9.12 12.48
CA HIS A 504 4.45 8.91 12.27
C HIS A 504 5.05 7.97 13.32
N ASP A 505 5.43 6.78 12.85
CA ASP A 505 6.25 5.82 13.59
C ASP A 505 7.67 5.86 13.02
N HIS A 506 8.66 6.09 13.87
CA HIS A 506 10.06 6.26 13.46
C HIS A 506 10.68 4.95 12.93
N PRO A 507 11.61 4.97 11.94
CA PRO A 507 12.12 6.12 11.18
C PRO A 507 11.26 6.50 9.96
N GLY A 508 11.25 7.77 9.58
CA GLY A 508 10.51 8.27 8.39
C GLY A 508 10.76 9.77 8.16
N PRO A 509 9.91 10.50 7.43
CA PRO A 509 10.19 11.89 7.05
C PRO A 509 10.59 12.80 8.20
N GLN A 510 9.95 12.67 9.36
CA GLN A 510 10.26 13.48 10.54
C GLN A 510 11.72 13.35 10.99
N THR A 511 12.29 12.15 10.95
CA THR A 511 13.70 11.96 11.33
C THR A 511 14.63 12.69 10.36
N CYS A 512 14.26 12.81 9.08
CA CYS A 512 15.03 13.55 8.08
C CYS A 512 14.93 15.08 8.29
N TRP A 513 13.79 15.56 8.79
CA TRP A 513 13.56 16.96 9.13
C TRP A 513 14.36 17.38 10.36
N ASP A 514 14.43 16.52 11.38
CA ASP A 514 15.08 16.82 12.65
C ASP A 514 16.62 16.74 12.57
N VAL A 515 17.18 16.04 11.57
CA VAL A 515 18.64 15.92 11.34
C VAL A 515 19.35 17.27 11.20
N ALA A 516 18.72 18.28 10.60
CA ALA A 516 19.32 19.60 10.42
C ALA A 516 19.46 20.37 11.74
N ASN A 517 18.63 20.05 12.74
CA ASN A 517 18.49 20.83 13.98
C ASN A 517 19.20 20.20 15.19
N ASP A 518 19.65 18.94 15.10
CA ASP A 518 20.07 18.18 16.27
C ASP A 518 21.53 17.71 16.23
N CYS A 519 22.43 18.53 16.77
CA CYS A 519 23.83 18.16 17.05
C CYS A 519 23.97 17.15 18.21
N GLU A 520 22.90 16.89 18.99
CA GLU A 520 22.93 15.94 20.12
C GLU A 520 22.62 14.49 19.70
N MET A 521 22.10 14.25 18.48
CA MET A 521 21.88 12.90 17.93
C MET A 521 23.16 12.15 17.53
N LEU A 522 24.28 12.87 17.35
CA LEU A 522 25.54 12.39 16.75
C LEU A 522 26.63 11.79 17.69
N PRO A 523 26.63 11.89 19.04
CA PRO A 523 27.81 11.55 19.84
C PRO A 523 28.21 10.06 19.86
N SER A 524 27.32 9.11 19.59
CA SER A 524 27.62 7.68 19.75
C SER A 524 28.34 7.04 18.56
N LEU A 525 28.55 7.76 17.46
CA LEU A 525 29.46 7.36 16.37
C LEU A 525 30.89 7.84 16.57
N ALA A 526 31.05 9.02 17.19
CA ALA A 526 32.33 9.71 17.33
C ALA A 526 33.32 9.03 18.28
N THR A 527 32.86 8.13 19.16
CA THR A 527 33.73 7.54 20.19
C THR A 527 34.74 6.51 19.65
N ASN A 528 34.60 6.03 18.42
CA ASN A 528 35.47 4.97 17.89
C ASN A 528 36.38 5.31 16.71
N ARG A 529 36.30 6.49 16.06
CA ARG A 529 37.31 6.94 15.08
C ARG A 529 37.43 8.46 15.01
N ALA A 530 38.65 8.96 15.14
CA ALA A 530 39.00 10.38 14.99
C ALA A 530 39.16 10.80 13.51
N ASP A 531 38.79 9.93 12.57
CA ASP A 531 39.26 9.96 11.18
C ASP A 531 38.22 10.52 10.20
N TRP A 532 37.03 10.91 10.67
CA TRP A 532 35.89 11.36 9.85
C TRP A 532 35.96 12.84 9.42
N GLU A 533 37.15 13.45 9.43
CA GLU A 533 37.33 14.89 9.19
C GLU A 533 37.26 15.31 7.70
N GLY A 534 37.11 14.37 6.75
CA GLY A 534 37.21 14.64 5.31
C GLY A 534 35.95 15.20 4.61
N SER A 535 34.74 15.00 5.17
CA SER A 535 33.47 15.51 4.62
C SER A 535 32.38 15.53 5.71
N PRO A 536 31.95 16.72 6.21
CA PRO A 536 30.91 16.81 7.25
C PRO A 536 29.56 16.22 6.84
N PHE A 537 29.22 16.29 5.55
CA PHE A 537 28.02 15.68 4.98
C PHE A 537 28.08 14.15 5.00
N ALA A 538 29.21 13.56 4.58
CA ALA A 538 29.43 12.12 4.65
C ALA A 538 29.35 11.61 6.11
N TYR A 539 29.95 12.35 7.05
CA TYR A 539 29.88 12.05 8.48
C TYR A 539 28.44 12.04 9.00
N THR A 540 27.67 13.07 8.70
CA THR A 540 26.27 13.19 9.14
C THR A 540 25.42 12.06 8.56
N THR A 541 25.61 11.74 7.27
CA THR A 541 24.89 10.66 6.59
C THR A 541 25.22 9.29 7.18
N ALA A 542 26.48 9.01 7.48
CA ALA A 542 26.86 7.76 8.12
C ALA A 542 26.32 7.63 9.55
N ALA A 543 26.26 8.75 10.27
CA ALA A 543 25.67 8.79 11.60
C ALA A 543 24.18 8.47 11.56
N PHE A 544 23.48 9.09 10.61
CA PHE A 544 22.08 8.79 10.32
C PHE A 544 21.88 7.31 9.98
N ALA A 545 22.63 6.77 9.01
CA ALA A 545 22.52 5.37 8.58
C ALA A 545 22.80 4.39 9.73
N LYS A 546 23.78 4.67 10.60
CA LYS A 546 24.00 3.79 11.76
C LYS A 546 22.79 3.79 12.70
N ARG A 547 22.28 4.98 13.07
CA ARG A 547 21.20 5.10 14.06
C ARG A 547 19.88 4.57 13.53
N TRP A 548 19.47 5.01 12.35
CA TRP A 548 18.11 4.81 11.82
C TRP A 548 18.01 3.68 10.81
N THR A 549 19.14 3.08 10.42
CA THR A 549 19.14 1.91 9.56
C THR A 549 19.72 0.70 10.29
N LEU A 550 20.98 0.77 10.73
CA LEU A 550 21.63 -0.40 11.32
C LEU A 550 21.11 -0.76 12.71
N THR A 551 21.04 0.22 13.63
CA THR A 551 20.56 -0.03 14.99
C THR A 551 19.10 -0.48 14.99
N GLU A 552 18.23 0.23 14.28
CA GLU A 552 16.80 -0.13 14.15
C GLU A 552 16.61 -1.56 13.62
N TYR A 553 17.32 -1.93 12.55
CA TYR A 553 17.30 -3.28 12.01
C TYR A 553 17.69 -4.33 13.06
N PHE A 554 18.76 -4.09 13.80
CA PHE A 554 19.23 -5.03 14.83
C PHE A 554 18.29 -5.09 16.03
N GLU A 555 17.71 -3.98 16.47
CA GLU A 555 16.73 -3.94 17.56
C GLU A 555 15.52 -4.81 17.20
N ARG A 556 14.90 -4.58 16.03
CA ARG A 556 13.78 -5.39 15.53
C ARG A 556 14.13 -6.87 15.32
N LEU A 557 15.33 -7.15 14.81
CA LEU A 557 15.85 -8.51 14.67
C LEU A 557 15.90 -9.22 16.03
N PHE A 558 16.45 -8.56 17.06
CA PHE A 558 16.62 -9.16 18.38
C PHE A 558 15.31 -9.27 19.17
N GLU A 559 14.39 -8.32 19.03
CA GLU A 559 13.03 -8.41 19.58
C GLU A 559 12.30 -9.65 19.03
N LYS A 560 12.29 -9.83 17.70
CA LYS A 560 11.68 -11.01 17.07
C LYS A 560 12.30 -12.35 17.49
N ILE A 561 13.63 -12.37 17.70
CA ILE A 561 14.32 -13.55 18.25
C ILE A 561 13.93 -13.78 19.72
N GLY A 562 13.75 -12.72 20.50
CA GLY A 562 13.41 -12.76 21.92
C GLY A 562 12.01 -13.32 22.22
N ASP A 563 11.02 -12.99 21.39
CA ASP A 563 9.60 -13.35 21.59
C ASP A 563 9.23 -14.78 21.19
N SER A 564 10.22 -15.64 20.93
CA SER A 564 10.09 -17.10 20.81
C SER A 564 9.24 -17.65 19.64
N ASN A 565 8.75 -16.81 18.72
CA ASN A 565 7.97 -17.25 17.54
C ASN A 565 8.52 -16.80 16.17
N GLY A 566 9.63 -16.07 16.09
CA GLY A 566 10.11 -15.52 14.82
C GLY A 566 11.39 -16.17 14.30
N ARG A 567 11.33 -16.82 13.13
CA ARG A 567 12.51 -16.94 12.26
C ARG A 567 13.07 -15.51 12.04
N SER A 568 14.39 -15.34 12.10
CA SER A 568 15.02 -14.03 11.82
C SER A 568 14.60 -13.53 10.43
N PRO A 569 14.54 -12.21 10.16
CA PRO A 569 14.56 -11.69 8.80
C PRO A 569 15.82 -12.22 8.09
N GLN A 570 15.71 -13.34 7.38
CA GLN A 570 16.82 -13.95 6.69
C GLN A 570 16.87 -13.35 5.30
N LEU A 571 17.63 -12.27 5.18
CA LEU A 571 18.13 -11.82 3.87
C LEU A 571 19.42 -12.54 3.49
N LEU A 572 19.95 -13.38 4.38
CA LEU A 572 21.22 -14.11 4.29
C LEU A 572 20.95 -15.61 4.21
N HIS A 573 21.34 -16.23 3.09
CA HIS A 573 21.35 -17.67 2.91
C HIS A 573 22.79 -18.19 2.88
N LEU A 574 23.03 -19.34 3.50
CA LEU A 574 24.26 -20.07 3.30
C LEU A 574 24.04 -21.10 2.18
N ASN A 575 24.66 -20.89 1.03
CA ASN A 575 24.61 -21.84 -0.08
C ASN A 575 25.27 -23.17 0.29
N THR A 576 24.97 -24.20 -0.50
CA THR A 576 25.56 -25.54 -0.36
C THR A 576 27.08 -25.59 -0.48
N ASP A 577 27.71 -24.56 -1.07
CA ASP A 577 29.17 -24.42 -1.15
C ASP A 577 29.78 -23.65 0.04
N GLY A 578 28.95 -23.23 1.00
CA GLY A 578 29.36 -22.47 2.17
C GLY A 578 29.51 -20.96 1.92
N THR A 579 29.14 -20.46 0.73
CA THR A 579 29.05 -19.01 0.48
C THR A 579 27.79 -18.44 1.10
N LEU A 580 27.89 -17.26 1.70
CA LEU A 580 26.71 -16.49 2.09
C LEU A 580 26.19 -15.76 0.85
N THR A 581 24.98 -16.07 0.41
CA THR A 581 24.24 -15.29 -0.58
C THR A 581 23.14 -14.54 0.11
N PHE A 582 23.17 -13.23 -0.06
CA PHE A 582 22.01 -12.43 0.21
C PHE A 582 20.98 -12.63 -0.90
N ASP A 583 19.74 -12.96 -0.55
CA ASP A 583 18.67 -13.07 -1.54
C ASP A 583 18.10 -11.67 -1.83
N TYR A 584 18.75 -10.98 -2.76
CA TYR A 584 18.19 -9.77 -3.40
C TYR A 584 17.08 -10.13 -4.40
N GLN A 585 16.98 -11.41 -4.78
CA GLN A 585 16.10 -11.92 -5.82
C GLN A 585 14.80 -12.52 -5.30
N VAL A 586 14.51 -12.42 -3.99
CA VAL A 586 13.15 -12.66 -3.48
C VAL A 586 12.12 -11.86 -4.32
N ASN A 587 12.57 -10.77 -4.97
CA ASN A 587 11.73 -9.78 -5.63
C ASN A 587 12.16 -9.30 -7.03
N ASP A 588 12.85 -10.13 -7.84
CA ASP A 588 13.15 -9.81 -9.26
C ASP A 588 13.89 -8.46 -9.48
N GLY A 589 14.69 -8.01 -8.50
CA GLY A 589 15.47 -6.77 -8.57
C GLY A 589 14.77 -5.53 -8.00
N ASP A 590 13.55 -5.65 -7.50
CA ASP A 590 12.81 -4.56 -6.85
C ASP A 590 13.13 -4.51 -5.33
N LEU A 591 13.55 -3.35 -4.80
CA LEU A 591 13.72 -3.04 -3.35
C LEU A 591 12.63 -3.73 -2.52
N TYR A 592 12.94 -4.66 -1.61
CA TYR A 592 11.99 -5.31 -0.69
C TYR A 592 10.57 -5.65 -1.24
N ASN A 593 10.36 -5.82 -2.56
CA ASN A 593 9.02 -5.72 -3.17
C ASN A 593 8.56 -6.82 -4.15
N ARG A 594 8.48 -8.09 -3.72
CA ARG A 594 7.65 -9.23 -4.26
C ARG A 594 7.50 -10.41 -3.26
N GLY A 595 7.50 -10.12 -1.95
CA GLY A 595 7.29 -11.12 -0.89
C GLY A 595 6.44 -10.63 0.29
N LEU A 596 5.71 -9.52 0.09
CA LEU A 596 4.84 -8.74 1.00
C LEU A 596 5.57 -8.00 2.16
N PRO A 597 5.42 -6.66 2.28
CA PRO A 597 4.24 -5.89 1.84
C PRO A 597 4.56 -4.81 0.80
N ASN A 598 4.11 -5.03 -0.44
CA ASN A 598 3.85 -3.96 -1.39
C ASN A 598 2.43 -3.39 -1.13
N ALA A 599 2.11 -3.15 0.16
CA ALA A 599 0.78 -2.72 0.60
C ALA A 599 0.28 -1.49 -0.17
N PRO A 600 1.14 -0.49 -0.49
CA PRO A 600 0.77 0.62 -1.36
C PRO A 600 0.30 0.21 -2.75
N THR A 601 1.12 -0.52 -3.50
CA THR A 601 0.84 -0.85 -4.91
C THR A 601 -0.35 -1.81 -5.02
N ILE A 602 -0.49 -2.74 -4.07
CA ILE A 602 -1.65 -3.65 -4.02
C ILE A 602 -2.94 -2.84 -3.82
N LYS A 603 -2.97 -1.88 -2.88
CA LYS A 603 -4.14 -1.00 -2.69
C LYS A 603 -4.51 -0.26 -3.98
N TRP A 604 -3.52 0.20 -4.76
CA TRP A 604 -3.76 0.78 -6.09
C TRP A 604 -4.37 -0.18 -7.10
N HIS A 605 -3.86 -1.42 -7.18
CA HIS A 605 -4.47 -2.44 -8.02
C HIS A 605 -5.93 -2.68 -7.61
N ARG A 606 -6.21 -2.71 -6.30
CA ARG A 606 -7.59 -2.86 -5.80
C ARG A 606 -8.47 -1.69 -6.16
N ILE A 607 -7.98 -0.46 -6.14
CA ILE A 607 -8.73 0.70 -6.62
C ILE A 607 -9.11 0.52 -8.10
N GLY A 608 -8.19 0.00 -8.92
CA GLY A 608 -8.47 -0.36 -10.32
C GLY A 608 -9.57 -1.41 -10.46
N ASP A 609 -9.47 -2.52 -9.73
CA ASP A 609 -10.45 -3.60 -9.74
C ASP A 609 -11.84 -3.11 -9.26
N ILE A 610 -11.89 -2.42 -8.11
CA ILE A 610 -13.12 -1.86 -7.54
C ILE A 610 -13.75 -0.86 -8.53
N GLY A 611 -12.96 0.07 -9.07
CA GLY A 611 -13.44 1.07 -10.01
C GLY A 611 -13.98 0.46 -11.29
N TYR A 612 -13.36 -0.60 -11.81
CA TYR A 612 -13.84 -1.31 -12.99
C TYR A 612 -15.17 -2.04 -12.72
N GLU A 613 -15.27 -2.81 -11.63
CA GLU A 613 -16.50 -3.56 -11.32
C GLU A 613 -17.70 -2.67 -10.95
N LEU A 614 -17.43 -1.50 -10.38
CA LEU A 614 -18.45 -0.48 -10.12
C LEU A 614 -18.86 0.33 -11.37
N ASP A 615 -18.35 -0.01 -12.56
CA ASP A 615 -18.57 0.73 -13.81
C ASP A 615 -18.12 2.20 -13.71
N LEU A 616 -17.04 2.46 -12.96
CA LEU A 616 -16.42 3.78 -12.84
C LEU A 616 -15.24 3.93 -13.79
N LEU A 617 -14.43 2.87 -13.97
CA LEU A 617 -13.26 2.84 -14.83
C LEU A 617 -13.47 2.01 -16.09
N GLU A 618 -12.84 2.40 -17.20
CA GLU A 618 -12.88 1.65 -18.46
C GLU A 618 -12.08 0.34 -18.39
N THR A 619 -11.01 0.32 -17.59
CA THR A 619 -10.16 -0.87 -17.37
C THR A 619 -9.71 -0.94 -15.90
N ASN A 620 -9.25 -2.11 -15.45
CA ASN A 620 -8.71 -2.29 -14.10
C ASN A 620 -7.18 -2.13 -14.00
N ARG A 621 -6.52 -1.72 -15.09
CA ARG A 621 -5.05 -1.76 -15.18
C ARG A 621 -4.42 -0.49 -14.60
N LEU A 622 -3.25 -0.62 -13.96
CA LEU A 622 -2.52 0.55 -13.43
C LEU A 622 -1.94 1.48 -14.50
N ASP A 623 -1.90 1.04 -15.76
CA ASP A 623 -1.47 1.86 -16.88
C ASP A 623 -2.58 2.83 -17.34
N SER A 624 -3.84 2.64 -16.94
CA SER A 624 -4.95 3.51 -17.30
C SER A 624 -6.00 3.66 -16.18
N LEU A 625 -6.27 4.91 -15.79
CA LEU A 625 -7.36 5.25 -14.85
C LEU A 625 -8.46 6.08 -15.55
N SER A 626 -8.75 5.74 -16.81
CA SER A 626 -9.79 6.41 -17.59
C SER A 626 -11.18 6.09 -17.05
N LEU A 627 -12.01 7.11 -16.81
CA LEU A 627 -13.36 6.92 -16.31
C LEU A 627 -14.34 6.56 -17.43
N THR A 628 -15.36 5.77 -17.11
CA THR A 628 -16.54 5.58 -17.98
C THR A 628 -17.40 6.86 -17.99
N GLU A 629 -18.47 6.89 -18.78
CA GLU A 629 -19.48 7.97 -18.69
C GLU A 629 -20.18 8.00 -17.32
N SER A 630 -20.52 6.82 -16.79
CA SER A 630 -21.08 6.60 -15.46
C SER A 630 -20.11 7.08 -14.36
N GLY A 631 -18.83 6.73 -14.49
CA GLY A 631 -17.77 7.18 -13.59
C GLY A 631 -17.58 8.69 -13.58
N ARG A 632 -17.55 9.33 -14.76
CA ARG A 632 -17.46 10.80 -14.84
C ARG A 632 -18.68 11.50 -14.26
N ALA A 633 -19.88 10.97 -14.46
CA ALA A 633 -21.09 11.53 -13.86
C ALA A 633 -21.05 11.44 -12.32
N PHE A 634 -20.60 10.30 -11.79
CA PHE A 634 -20.48 10.07 -10.36
C PHE A 634 -19.38 10.91 -9.71
N ILE A 635 -18.18 10.98 -10.29
CA ILE A 635 -17.10 11.84 -9.79
C ILE A 635 -17.48 13.32 -9.96
N GLY A 636 -18.15 13.68 -11.04
CA GLY A 636 -18.65 15.02 -11.30
C GLY A 636 -19.63 15.52 -10.25
N SER A 637 -20.46 14.65 -9.66
CA SER A 637 -21.43 15.06 -8.64
C SER A 637 -20.78 15.47 -7.31
N PHE A 638 -19.54 15.07 -7.04
CA PHE A 638 -18.75 15.60 -5.91
C PHE A 638 -18.03 16.91 -6.25
N MET A 639 -17.79 17.19 -7.52
CA MET A 639 -16.97 18.32 -7.96
C MET A 639 -17.80 19.55 -8.35
N GLU A 640 -19.07 19.35 -8.73
CA GLU A 640 -20.00 20.42 -9.10
C GLU A 640 -20.93 20.76 -7.94
N ALA A 641 -21.11 22.06 -7.63
CA ALA A 641 -22.12 22.48 -6.67
C ALA A 641 -23.52 22.15 -7.22
N SER A 642 -24.31 21.38 -6.46
CA SER A 642 -25.72 21.10 -6.75
C SER A 642 -26.47 22.40 -7.07
N ARG A 643 -27.01 22.50 -8.28
CA ARG A 643 -27.66 23.71 -8.81
C ARG A 643 -29.01 24.00 -8.19
#